data_AF-A0A1D8PE56-F1
#
_entry.id   AF-A0A1D8PE56-F1
#
_cell.length_a   1.000
_cell.length_b   1.000
_cell.length_c   1.000
_cell.angle_alpha   90.00
_cell.angle_beta   90.00
_cell.angle_gamma   90.00
#
_symmetry.space_group_name_H-M   'P 1'
#
loop_
_entity.id
_entity.type
_entity.pdbx_description
1 polymer ?
#
loop_
_entity_poly.entity_id
_entity_poly.type
_entity_poly.pdbx_seq_one_letter_code
_entity_poly.pdbx_strand_id
1 'polypeptide(L)'
;MRKQNALQSQKDSRSIIVRNVINKKLRKLDQKIKSGKSPLVHTSNFIYYAKVYHTIEKAFSDIIEKDNNINEKYYELKRNFKNYLEYEISAYNLPESILHANDKFKFNQRLNSKELIMNNPQVLLQDDLDLEFEEEDIEAEEEQDDTDEARNSENAFEVDEIVNSKLESYDRNTSALTNYLISYTILTGKSNLTESKFIELRFLFLQNLFKQLDNESQIDHINFYQIFKYLEHTFVYFDNHFDRKTSDYHRLLLHVTKPWNATTLIGHRVWVEDKLIEFDHATSETSFDKVHKFTEMSNLLLQFVLNILPQENTFENLSLTIFIFHNFLVSLKKLQDSLEISGMDSKFIQLISQTSLLFDLLTKVSSFMNSLYLRHVSYLTEESGLSSIIRKKLELDTHNKEVFQLFTPEFVNLMDHDIDKYINIISKYQESQTTGDAISSLNAWFDKCGKYLKIVNPDSKNISISKLDVYKCIPHLHTTLSNISWGEFALKNIDEEFAHLSTTMGDLLWQQITQFVDFMSNAHAELKSPEKLVYVIGIINQLKVKISSLEIPTTTATDDTKEIVNKLSNSLFSKLIESVPSDDFYLLVDESIQESVTIETVDIPVRPTLKLVRALYKLSSNYLSVAQNSNNSNIFLEAQVTEDFIKCKNKWVEKNLIGEVFLNGIEKSIKKKKEKSLKSTAVDGKESPDRALEKETTQSDSAKIKTKEENEAEQTTKEKSEKESKEKTEDDGDIKTDEANVNSLDQAEEKIDEPQSESKEKEPESNEEDDDNGKTEIVNGTTSITKTQALSIIANYTFLLHFLNSKVDLEDIESVTQLIKTHYGADIETSSIKIVIDGVGSFYKSQKSVYLPLSIIN
;
A
#
# COMPACT_ATOMS: atom_id res chain seq x y z
N MET A 1 17.49 80.01 -49.60
CA MET A 1 16.21 79.86 -50.33
C MET A 1 16.19 78.65 -51.26
N ARG A 2 16.53 78.71 -52.57
CA ARG A 2 16.34 77.55 -53.49
C ARG A 2 16.96 76.23 -53.03
N LYS A 3 18.22 76.24 -52.57
CA LYS A 3 18.89 75.05 -52.01
C LYS A 3 18.21 74.51 -50.74
N GLN A 4 17.75 75.40 -49.84
CA GLN A 4 17.04 75.00 -48.63
C GLN A 4 15.67 74.39 -48.96
N ASN A 5 14.92 74.99 -49.89
CA ASN A 5 13.63 74.45 -50.32
C ASN A 5 13.80 73.08 -50.98
N ALA A 6 14.79 72.89 -51.86
CA ALA A 6 15.08 71.60 -52.47
C ALA A 6 15.42 70.52 -51.41
N LEU A 7 16.23 70.88 -50.42
CA LEU A 7 16.63 69.96 -49.34
C LEU A 7 15.47 69.64 -48.40
N GLN A 8 14.57 70.59 -48.15
CA GLN A 8 13.33 70.35 -47.40
C GLN A 8 12.35 69.48 -48.19
N SER A 9 12.11 69.77 -49.48
CA SER A 9 11.27 68.93 -50.34
C SER A 9 11.81 67.50 -50.46
N GLN A 10 13.14 67.31 -50.49
CA GLN A 10 13.76 65.99 -50.47
C GLN A 10 13.51 65.26 -49.14
N LYS A 11 13.56 65.96 -48.01
CA LYS A 11 13.22 65.39 -46.69
C LYS A 11 11.74 65.02 -46.59
N ASP A 12 10.84 65.90 -47.02
CA ASP A 12 9.39 65.66 -46.98
C ASP A 12 9.01 64.48 -47.88
N SER A 13 9.62 64.41 -49.07
CA SER A 13 9.55 63.27 -49.99
C SER A 13 9.96 61.95 -49.32
N ARG A 14 11.14 61.90 -48.69
CA ARG A 14 11.62 60.71 -48.00
C ARG A 14 10.74 60.32 -46.79
N SER A 15 10.16 61.29 -46.08
CA SER A 15 9.21 61.03 -44.98
C SER A 15 7.91 60.38 -45.48
N ILE A 16 7.36 60.85 -46.61
CA ILE A 16 6.18 60.26 -47.26
C ILE A 16 6.46 58.81 -47.67
N ILE A 17 7.64 58.53 -48.22
CA ILE A 17 8.06 57.17 -48.60
C ILE A 17 8.05 56.24 -47.39
N VAL A 18 8.71 56.62 -46.29
CA VAL A 18 8.78 55.80 -45.07
C VAL A 18 7.38 55.55 -44.52
N ARG A 19 6.53 56.58 -44.43
CA ARG A 19 5.13 56.41 -44.01
C ARG A 19 4.34 55.47 -44.91
N ASN A 20 4.58 55.51 -46.22
CA ASN A 20 3.91 54.64 -47.18
C ASN A 20 4.36 53.18 -47.01
N VAL A 21 5.66 52.93 -46.84
CA VAL A 21 6.19 51.56 -46.59
C VAL A 21 5.66 51.01 -45.27
N ILE A 22 5.69 51.81 -44.20
CA ILE A 22 5.14 51.43 -42.88
C ILE A 22 3.67 51.04 -43.01
N ASN A 23 2.84 51.91 -43.61
CA ASN A 23 1.39 51.70 -43.65
C ASN A 23 0.96 50.62 -44.65
N LYS A 24 1.63 50.48 -45.80
CA LYS A 24 1.22 49.55 -46.87
C LYS A 24 1.86 48.17 -46.78
N LYS A 25 3.08 48.05 -46.26
CA LYS A 25 3.81 46.77 -46.18
C LYS A 25 3.87 46.26 -44.74
N LEU A 26 4.57 47.00 -43.87
CA LEU A 26 4.91 46.52 -42.52
C LEU A 26 3.67 46.34 -41.63
N ARG A 27 2.73 47.28 -41.70
CA ARG A 27 1.48 47.21 -40.93
C ARG A 27 0.59 46.03 -41.34
N LYS A 28 0.60 45.64 -42.63
CA LYS A 28 -0.18 44.48 -43.07
C LYS A 28 0.42 43.17 -42.53
N LEU A 29 1.74 43.04 -42.56
CA LEU A 29 2.43 41.90 -41.94
C LEU A 29 2.11 41.81 -40.44
N ASP A 30 2.20 42.93 -39.71
CA ASP A 30 1.90 42.99 -38.28
C ASP A 30 0.45 42.62 -37.95
N GLN A 31 -0.51 43.07 -38.77
CA GLN A 31 -1.91 42.65 -38.63
C GLN A 31 -2.08 41.14 -38.76
N LYS A 32 -1.35 40.51 -39.69
CA LYS A 32 -1.37 39.05 -39.81
C LYS A 32 -0.67 38.34 -38.65
N ILE A 33 0.49 38.82 -38.20
CA ILE A 33 1.17 38.28 -37.01
C ILE A 33 0.23 38.29 -35.80
N LYS A 34 -0.54 39.36 -35.61
CA LYS A 34 -1.53 39.48 -34.52
C LYS A 34 -2.72 38.53 -34.64
N SER A 35 -2.96 37.92 -35.81
CA SER A 35 -4.04 36.95 -36.00
C SER A 35 -3.73 35.56 -35.44
N GLY A 36 -2.47 35.30 -35.03
CA GLY A 36 -2.04 34.06 -34.38
C GLY A 36 -1.65 32.92 -35.33
N LYS A 37 -2.14 32.93 -36.58
CA LYS A 37 -1.65 32.05 -37.66
C LYS A 37 -0.30 32.55 -38.20
N SER A 38 0.44 31.68 -38.90
CA SER A 38 1.62 32.15 -39.64
C SER A 38 1.17 33.20 -40.67
N PRO A 39 1.78 34.40 -40.71
CA PRO A 39 1.37 35.45 -41.63
C PRO A 39 1.71 35.12 -43.09
N LEU A 40 2.66 34.21 -43.33
CA LEU A 40 3.18 33.80 -44.63
C LEU A 40 3.23 32.27 -44.70
N VAL A 41 2.91 31.70 -45.86
CA VAL A 41 3.03 30.26 -46.14
C VAL A 41 4.49 29.90 -46.37
N HIS A 42 5.20 30.67 -47.20
CA HIS A 42 6.64 30.47 -47.41
C HIS A 42 7.47 31.30 -46.44
N THR A 43 8.18 30.62 -45.56
CA THR A 43 9.06 31.24 -44.55
C THR A 43 10.22 32.01 -45.15
N SER A 44 10.65 31.67 -46.37
CA SER A 44 11.67 32.42 -47.10
C SER A 44 11.27 33.89 -47.34
N ASN A 45 9.98 34.18 -47.43
CA ASN A 45 9.47 35.56 -47.57
C ASN A 45 9.70 36.43 -46.32
N PHE A 46 9.98 35.84 -45.15
CA PHE A 46 10.39 36.65 -43.98
C PHE A 46 11.73 37.35 -44.20
N ILE A 47 12.62 36.80 -45.04
CA ILE A 47 13.91 37.40 -45.39
C ILE A 47 13.70 38.74 -46.09
N TYR A 48 12.71 38.81 -46.98
CA TYR A 48 12.31 40.04 -47.66
C TYR A 48 11.93 41.12 -46.64
N TYR A 49 11.03 40.81 -45.70
CA TYR A 49 10.61 41.77 -44.69
C TYR A 49 11.75 42.20 -43.76
N ALA A 50 12.62 41.28 -43.36
CA ALA A 50 13.81 41.61 -42.58
C ALA A 50 14.70 42.62 -43.32
N LYS A 51 14.89 42.45 -44.63
CA LYS A 51 15.61 43.41 -45.48
C LYS A 51 14.89 44.75 -45.61
N VAL A 52 13.56 44.77 -45.68
CA VAL A 52 12.79 46.03 -45.69
C VAL A 52 13.07 46.81 -44.40
N TYR A 53 13.00 46.16 -43.23
CA TYR A 53 13.35 46.78 -41.95
C TYR A 53 14.80 47.29 -41.94
N HIS A 54 15.76 46.46 -42.33
CA HIS A 54 17.17 46.82 -42.38
C HIS A 54 17.45 48.01 -43.32
N THR A 55 16.81 48.03 -44.48
CA THR A 55 16.93 49.12 -45.47
C THR A 55 16.38 50.43 -44.90
N ILE A 56 15.25 50.38 -44.20
CA ILE A 56 14.66 51.57 -43.56
C ILE A 56 15.64 52.15 -42.53
N GLU A 57 16.27 51.33 -41.70
CA GLU A 57 17.27 51.79 -40.73
C GLU A 57 18.53 52.37 -41.38
N LYS A 58 19.07 51.74 -42.44
CA LYS A 58 20.31 52.21 -43.09
C LYS A 58 20.11 53.40 -44.03
N ALA A 59 18.95 53.51 -44.65
CA ALA A 59 18.66 54.56 -45.63
C ALA A 59 17.80 55.70 -45.07
N PHE A 60 17.10 55.54 -43.95
CA PHE A 60 16.15 56.54 -43.41
C PHE A 60 16.27 56.78 -41.90
N SER A 61 17.37 56.38 -41.25
CA SER A 61 17.63 56.65 -39.82
C SER A 61 17.41 58.12 -39.46
N ASP A 62 17.88 59.04 -40.29
CA ASP A 62 17.77 60.48 -40.09
C ASP A 62 16.33 61.03 -40.04
N ILE A 63 15.35 60.26 -40.53
CA ILE A 63 13.92 60.58 -40.51
C ILE A 63 13.25 59.91 -39.32
N ILE A 64 13.54 58.62 -39.10
CA ILE A 64 12.99 57.84 -37.99
C ILE A 64 13.39 58.49 -36.66
N GLU A 65 14.62 58.94 -36.51
CA GLU A 65 15.10 59.58 -35.28
C GLU A 65 14.49 60.97 -35.02
N LYS A 66 13.95 61.65 -36.04
CA LYS A 66 13.44 63.02 -35.92
C LYS A 66 11.92 63.12 -35.77
N ASP A 67 11.16 62.22 -36.41
CA ASP A 67 9.70 62.21 -36.33
C ASP A 67 9.24 61.17 -35.30
N ASN A 68 8.93 61.62 -34.08
CA ASN A 68 8.53 60.75 -32.98
C ASN A 68 7.36 59.81 -33.33
N ASN A 69 6.39 60.27 -34.13
CA ASN A 69 5.21 59.45 -34.48
C ASN A 69 5.58 58.34 -35.48
N ILE A 70 6.52 58.61 -36.41
CA ILE A 70 7.07 57.56 -37.28
C ILE A 70 7.94 56.61 -36.46
N ASN A 71 8.76 57.15 -35.56
CA ASN A 71 9.67 56.40 -34.70
C ASN A 71 8.95 55.32 -33.89
N GLU A 72 7.97 55.74 -33.08
CA GLU A 72 7.23 54.84 -32.19
C GLU A 72 6.55 53.71 -32.96
N LYS A 73 5.85 54.04 -34.05
CA LYS A 73 5.17 53.06 -34.90
C LYS A 73 6.15 52.11 -35.57
N TYR A 74 7.26 52.62 -36.10
CA TYR A 74 8.25 51.79 -36.77
C TYR A 74 8.86 50.76 -35.80
N TYR A 75 9.31 51.22 -34.61
CA TYR A 75 9.92 50.32 -33.63
C TYR A 75 8.91 49.38 -32.97
N GLU A 76 7.64 49.77 -32.83
CA GLU A 76 6.58 48.85 -32.42
C GLU A 76 6.44 47.69 -33.40
N LEU A 77 6.30 47.98 -34.70
CA LEU A 77 6.17 46.97 -35.74
C LEU A 77 7.42 46.08 -35.84
N LYS A 78 8.61 46.68 -35.77
CA LYS A 78 9.89 45.96 -35.75
C LYS A 78 9.97 45.01 -34.55
N ARG A 79 9.56 45.47 -33.37
CA ARG A 79 9.53 44.66 -32.14
C ARG A 79 8.56 43.49 -32.27
N ASN A 80 7.35 43.70 -32.79
CA ASN A 80 6.38 42.63 -32.97
C ASN A 80 6.89 41.57 -33.95
N PHE A 81 7.51 42.00 -35.06
CA PHE A 81 8.13 41.08 -36.01
C PHE A 81 9.32 40.31 -35.41
N LYS A 82 10.16 41.00 -34.63
CA LYS A 82 11.25 40.37 -33.87
C LYS A 82 10.72 39.29 -32.93
N ASN A 83 9.70 39.62 -32.12
CA ASN A 83 9.10 38.70 -31.15
C ASN A 83 8.48 37.49 -31.85
N TYR A 84 7.85 37.67 -33.01
CA TYR A 84 7.34 36.57 -33.82
C TYR A 84 8.46 35.62 -34.26
N LEU A 85 9.56 36.15 -34.83
CA LEU A 85 10.71 35.33 -35.23
C LEU A 85 11.34 34.61 -34.03
N GLU A 86 11.50 35.32 -32.90
CA GLU A 86 12.04 34.75 -31.66
C GLU A 86 11.18 33.58 -31.17
N TYR A 87 9.84 33.71 -31.22
CA TYR A 87 8.91 32.64 -30.88
C TYR A 87 9.05 31.45 -31.83
N GLU A 88 9.03 31.65 -33.15
CA GLU A 88 9.15 30.55 -34.13
C GLU A 88 10.48 29.81 -33.98
N ILE A 89 11.59 30.52 -33.79
CA ILE A 89 12.91 29.91 -33.53
C ILE A 89 12.89 29.08 -32.25
N SER A 90 12.22 29.59 -31.21
CA SER A 90 12.16 28.92 -29.91
C SER A 90 11.28 27.67 -29.93
N ALA A 91 10.14 27.70 -30.62
CA ALA A 91 9.17 26.61 -30.64
C ALA A 91 9.48 25.52 -31.69
N TYR A 92 10.33 25.81 -32.68
CA TYR A 92 10.63 24.87 -33.78
C TYR A 92 11.18 23.53 -33.28
N ASN A 93 10.61 22.41 -33.73
CA ASN A 93 10.91 21.06 -33.22
C ASN A 93 10.81 19.91 -34.25
N LEU A 94 11.07 20.14 -35.53
CA LEU A 94 11.15 19.07 -36.54
C LEU A 94 12.56 18.53 -36.73
N PRO A 95 12.77 17.21 -36.88
CA PRO A 95 14.09 16.67 -37.18
C PRO A 95 14.65 17.27 -38.48
N GLU A 96 15.96 17.45 -38.57
CA GLU A 96 16.57 17.83 -39.84
C GLU A 96 16.59 16.62 -40.78
N SER A 97 15.71 16.64 -41.77
CA SER A 97 15.62 15.63 -42.83
C SER A 97 15.36 16.30 -44.17
N ILE A 98 15.70 15.60 -45.26
CA ILE A 98 15.39 16.02 -46.63
C ILE A 98 13.87 16.25 -46.79
N LEU A 99 13.04 15.49 -46.08
CA LEU A 99 11.58 15.66 -46.06
C LEU A 99 11.15 17.02 -45.49
N HIS A 100 11.97 17.62 -44.63
CA HIS A 100 11.74 18.92 -43.99
C HIS A 100 12.57 20.06 -44.62
N ALA A 101 13.30 19.78 -45.71
CA ALA A 101 14.06 20.77 -46.46
C ALA A 101 13.15 21.57 -47.42
N ASN A 102 12.08 22.16 -46.88
CA ASN A 102 11.20 23.05 -47.60
C ASN A 102 10.84 24.26 -46.71
N ASP A 103 10.51 25.37 -47.37
CA ASP A 103 10.25 26.63 -46.70
C ASP A 103 8.77 26.79 -46.30
N LYS A 104 7.91 25.80 -46.53
CA LYS A 104 6.48 25.87 -46.22
C LYS A 104 6.28 25.75 -44.71
N PHE A 105 5.61 26.73 -44.14
CA PHE A 105 5.19 26.69 -42.74
C PHE A 105 4.27 25.48 -42.50
N LYS A 106 4.48 24.77 -41.39
CA LYS A 106 3.58 23.74 -40.87
C LYS A 106 3.30 23.99 -39.39
N PHE A 107 2.07 23.77 -38.92
CA PHE A 107 1.74 23.97 -37.50
C PHE A 107 2.46 22.96 -36.60
N ASN A 108 2.53 21.69 -37.01
CA ASN A 108 3.26 20.63 -36.31
C ASN A 108 4.78 20.84 -36.22
N GLN A 109 5.33 21.91 -36.82
CA GLN A 109 6.72 22.27 -36.61
C GLN A 109 6.97 22.90 -35.24
N ARG A 110 5.91 23.36 -34.55
CA ARG A 110 5.98 24.00 -33.24
C ARG A 110 5.71 22.97 -32.15
N LEU A 111 6.61 22.83 -31.18
CA LEU A 111 6.32 22.08 -29.96
C LEU A 111 5.23 22.81 -29.17
N ASN A 112 4.12 22.13 -28.89
CA ASN A 112 3.05 22.65 -28.05
C ASN A 112 3.06 22.02 -26.65
N SER A 113 2.64 22.78 -25.64
CA SER A 113 2.36 22.32 -24.27
C SER A 113 1.48 21.06 -24.22
N LYS A 114 0.51 20.92 -25.13
CA LYS A 114 -0.37 19.74 -25.20
C LYS A 114 0.36 18.45 -25.55
N GLU A 115 1.44 18.52 -26.34
CA GLU A 115 2.25 17.34 -26.71
C GLU A 115 3.09 16.83 -25.53
N LEU A 116 3.27 17.67 -24.51
CA LEU A 116 4.02 17.33 -23.29
C LEU A 116 3.20 16.53 -22.29
N ILE A 117 1.91 16.27 -22.56
CA ILE A 117 1.03 15.48 -21.71
C ILE A 117 0.52 14.29 -22.53
N MET A 118 0.80 13.08 -22.06
CA MET A 118 0.30 11.86 -22.68
C MET A 118 -1.15 11.62 -22.27
N ASN A 119 -2.03 11.40 -23.26
CA ASN A 119 -3.41 11.00 -22.97
C ASN A 119 -3.50 9.63 -22.28
N ASN A 120 -2.53 8.75 -22.56
CA ASN A 120 -2.43 7.43 -21.97
C ASN A 120 -0.96 7.10 -21.67
N PRO A 121 -0.55 6.98 -20.38
CA PRO A 121 0.84 6.65 -20.03
C PRO A 121 1.25 5.24 -20.47
N GLN A 122 0.29 4.36 -20.78
CA GLN A 122 0.56 3.01 -21.29
C GLN A 122 1.16 3.02 -22.71
N VAL A 123 1.10 4.16 -23.42
CA VAL A 123 1.79 4.36 -24.70
C VAL A 123 3.30 4.10 -24.55
N LEU A 124 3.88 4.32 -23.37
CA LEU A 124 5.28 3.99 -23.12
C LEU A 124 5.60 2.48 -23.20
N LEU A 125 4.61 1.59 -23.14
CA LEU A 125 4.79 0.14 -23.33
C LEU A 125 4.84 -0.28 -24.80
N GLN A 126 4.48 0.60 -25.74
CA GLN A 126 4.50 0.29 -27.17
C GLN A 126 5.91 0.51 -27.73
N ASP A 127 6.42 -0.46 -28.48
CA ASP A 127 7.74 -0.35 -29.13
C ASP A 127 7.73 0.75 -30.22
N ASP A 128 6.62 0.84 -30.96
CA ASP A 128 6.43 1.79 -32.04
C ASP A 128 5.72 3.06 -31.54
N LEU A 129 6.47 4.02 -30.96
CA LEU A 129 6.08 5.44 -31.06
C LEU A 129 6.74 6.04 -32.29
N ASP A 130 6.33 5.57 -33.47
CA ASP A 130 5.90 6.59 -34.41
C ASP A 130 4.65 7.16 -33.77
N LEU A 131 4.81 8.17 -32.89
CA LEU A 131 3.71 9.09 -32.63
C LEU A 131 3.28 9.47 -34.03
N GLU A 132 2.13 8.93 -34.42
CA GLU A 132 1.50 9.17 -35.70
C GLU A 132 1.76 10.65 -35.93
N PHE A 133 2.62 10.94 -36.92
CA PHE A 133 2.63 12.27 -37.45
C PHE A 133 1.19 12.38 -37.93
N GLU A 134 0.33 12.93 -37.09
CA GLU A 134 -1.03 13.26 -37.45
C GLU A 134 -0.83 14.24 -38.61
N GLU A 135 -0.82 13.66 -39.81
CA GLU A 135 -0.98 14.36 -41.08
C GLU A 135 -2.39 14.97 -41.16
N GLU A 136 -3.13 15.01 -40.04
CA GLU A 136 -4.42 15.68 -39.89
C GLU A 136 -4.36 17.13 -40.40
N ASP A 137 -3.22 17.83 -40.34
CA ASP A 137 -3.15 19.19 -40.91
C ASP A 137 -2.84 19.25 -42.41
N ILE A 138 -2.38 18.17 -43.05
CA ILE A 138 -2.26 18.16 -44.51
C ILE A 138 -3.60 17.76 -45.11
N GLU A 139 -4.27 16.73 -44.58
CA GLU A 139 -5.53 16.28 -45.16
C GLU A 139 -6.74 17.11 -44.71
N ALA A 140 -6.82 17.65 -43.49
CA ALA A 140 -7.97 18.48 -43.12
C ALA A 140 -8.00 19.82 -43.90
N GLU A 141 -6.85 20.40 -44.27
CA GLU A 141 -6.82 21.55 -45.19
C GLU A 141 -6.93 21.16 -46.68
N GLU A 142 -6.77 19.87 -47.03
CA GLU A 142 -6.98 19.38 -48.39
C GLU A 142 -8.40 18.85 -48.65
N GLU A 143 -9.09 18.31 -47.64
CA GLU A 143 -10.42 17.70 -47.77
C GLU A 143 -11.56 18.51 -47.14
N GLN A 144 -11.30 19.59 -46.38
CA GLN A 144 -12.36 20.58 -46.23
C GLN A 144 -12.64 21.18 -47.60
N ASP A 145 -13.80 20.79 -48.13
CA ASP A 145 -14.55 21.28 -49.29
C ASP A 145 -14.86 22.80 -49.20
N ASP A 146 -14.05 23.55 -48.44
CA ASP A 146 -13.96 24.98 -48.42
C ASP A 146 -13.39 25.41 -49.77
N THR A 147 -14.35 25.54 -50.70
CA THR A 147 -14.33 26.29 -51.96
C THR A 147 -13.03 27.01 -52.24
N ASP A 148 -12.48 26.89 -53.45
CA ASP A 148 -11.27 27.59 -53.93
C ASP A 148 -11.15 29.07 -53.52
N GLU A 149 -12.24 29.74 -53.15
CA GLU A 149 -12.26 31.06 -52.51
C GLU A 149 -11.53 31.12 -51.15
N ALA A 150 -11.65 30.13 -50.26
CA ALA A 150 -10.95 30.12 -48.98
C ALA A 150 -9.43 30.01 -49.17
N ARG A 151 -8.99 29.05 -50.00
CA ARG A 151 -7.58 28.91 -50.44
C ARG A 151 -7.05 30.18 -51.09
N ASN A 152 -7.84 30.82 -51.95
CA ASN A 152 -7.43 32.08 -52.58
C ASN A 152 -7.40 33.25 -51.60
N SER A 153 -8.25 33.26 -50.56
CA SER A 153 -8.31 34.38 -49.60
C SER A 153 -7.20 34.35 -48.55
N GLU A 154 -6.84 33.18 -48.00
CA GLU A 154 -5.75 33.09 -47.01
C GLU A 154 -4.39 33.30 -47.69
N ASN A 155 -4.20 32.73 -48.89
CA ASN A 155 -3.04 32.97 -49.73
C ASN A 155 -3.01 34.35 -50.38
N ALA A 156 -4.12 35.11 -50.42
CA ALA A 156 -4.20 36.40 -51.11
C ALA A 156 -3.11 37.37 -50.67
N PHE A 157 -2.76 37.37 -49.38
CA PHE A 157 -1.71 38.24 -48.88
C PHE A 157 -0.33 37.88 -49.41
N GLU A 158 -0.01 36.59 -49.47
CA GLU A 158 1.24 36.14 -50.04
C GLU A 158 1.22 36.29 -51.57
N VAL A 159 0.09 36.11 -52.24
CA VAL A 159 -0.07 36.38 -53.68
C VAL A 159 0.12 37.87 -54.00
N ASP A 160 -0.44 38.76 -53.18
CA ASP A 160 -0.24 40.22 -53.29
C ASP A 160 1.22 40.61 -53.00
N GLU A 161 1.87 39.93 -52.05
CA GLU A 161 3.29 40.12 -51.70
C GLU A 161 4.25 39.39 -52.65
N ILE A 162 3.83 38.34 -53.36
CA ILE A 162 4.61 37.62 -54.37
C ILE A 162 5.05 38.60 -55.46
N VAL A 163 4.25 39.64 -55.74
CA VAL A 163 4.64 40.72 -56.66
C VAL A 163 5.80 41.54 -56.11
N ASN A 164 5.84 41.80 -54.80
CA ASN A 164 6.92 42.53 -54.14
C ASN A 164 8.17 41.66 -53.93
N SER A 165 8.00 40.39 -53.55
CA SER A 165 9.10 39.45 -53.29
C SER A 165 9.68 38.83 -54.55
N LYS A 166 8.97 38.80 -55.70
CA LYS A 166 9.54 38.36 -57.00
C LYS A 166 10.82 39.11 -57.41
N LEU A 167 11.06 40.29 -56.86
CA LEU A 167 12.30 41.03 -57.08
C LEU A 167 13.51 40.40 -56.37
N GLU A 168 13.29 39.54 -55.37
CA GLU A 168 14.29 38.73 -54.68
C GLU A 168 13.82 37.26 -54.58
N SER A 169 14.24 36.40 -55.51
CA SER A 169 13.96 34.96 -55.40
C SER A 169 14.85 34.32 -54.33
N TYR A 170 14.24 33.72 -53.31
CA TYR A 170 14.94 32.90 -52.32
C TYR A 170 14.78 31.41 -52.62
N ASP A 171 15.72 30.61 -52.11
CA ASP A 171 15.71 29.17 -52.27
C ASP A 171 14.59 28.55 -51.42
N ARG A 172 13.62 27.91 -52.08
CA ARG A 172 12.46 27.26 -51.43
C ARG A 172 12.79 25.89 -50.84
N ASN A 173 13.95 25.32 -51.16
CA ASN A 173 14.40 24.03 -50.65
C ASN A 173 15.18 24.18 -49.33
N THR A 174 14.82 25.19 -48.54
CA THR A 174 15.53 25.58 -47.33
C THR A 174 14.59 25.41 -46.15
N SER A 175 15.11 24.91 -45.02
CA SER A 175 14.28 24.68 -43.85
C SER A 175 13.69 25.99 -43.32
N ALA A 176 12.47 25.91 -42.78
CA ALA A 176 11.81 27.04 -42.13
C ALA A 176 12.69 27.69 -41.04
N LEU A 177 13.35 26.87 -40.20
CA LEU A 177 14.29 27.34 -39.19
C LEU A 177 15.44 28.17 -39.79
N THR A 178 16.03 27.71 -40.90
CA THR A 178 17.09 28.48 -41.59
C THR A 178 16.59 29.85 -42.01
N ASN A 179 15.38 29.93 -42.58
CA ASN A 179 14.77 31.18 -43.01
C ASN A 179 14.48 32.12 -41.82
N TYR A 180 14.02 31.59 -40.69
CA TYR A 180 13.82 32.39 -39.47
C TYR A 180 15.14 32.92 -38.93
N LEU A 181 16.19 32.10 -38.87
CA LEU A 181 17.51 32.49 -38.39
C LEU A 181 18.12 33.59 -39.29
N ILE A 182 18.05 33.44 -40.60
CA ILE A 182 18.52 34.45 -41.56
C ILE A 182 17.72 35.76 -41.39
N SER A 183 16.40 35.66 -41.33
CA SER A 183 15.51 36.82 -41.13
C SER A 183 15.85 37.54 -39.83
N TYR A 184 16.05 36.80 -38.74
CA TYR A 184 16.43 37.32 -37.44
C TYR A 184 17.79 38.03 -37.47
N THR A 185 18.79 37.41 -38.11
CA THR A 185 20.13 37.99 -38.30
C THR A 185 20.09 39.30 -39.07
N ILE A 186 19.33 39.36 -40.17
CA ILE A 186 19.19 40.58 -40.97
C ILE A 186 18.45 41.68 -40.20
N LEU A 187 17.35 41.32 -39.52
CA LEU A 187 16.51 42.25 -38.76
C LEU A 187 17.27 42.91 -37.60
N THR A 188 18.11 42.14 -36.91
CA THR A 188 18.92 42.63 -35.79
C THR A 188 20.20 43.33 -36.26
N GLY A 189 20.68 43.01 -37.46
CA GLY A 189 21.93 43.55 -38.01
C GLY A 189 23.18 43.07 -37.27
N LYS A 190 23.09 41.96 -36.51
CA LYS A 190 24.16 41.46 -35.64
C LYS A 190 24.36 39.95 -35.84
N SER A 191 25.01 39.56 -36.94
CA SER A 191 25.28 38.14 -37.26
C SER A 191 26.04 37.40 -36.17
N ASN A 192 26.85 38.11 -35.38
CA ASN A 192 27.66 37.57 -34.30
C ASN A 192 26.88 37.21 -33.03
N LEU A 193 25.64 37.67 -32.85
CA LEU A 193 24.84 37.40 -31.64
C LEU A 193 23.75 36.35 -31.85
N THR A 194 23.51 35.92 -33.08
CA THR A 194 22.43 34.98 -33.40
C THR A 194 22.62 33.61 -32.75
N GLU A 195 23.86 33.11 -32.71
CA GLU A 195 24.23 31.83 -32.09
C GLU A 195 23.89 31.80 -30.59
N SER A 196 24.41 32.76 -29.83
CA SER A 196 24.10 32.89 -28.39
C SER A 196 22.61 33.09 -28.14
N LYS A 197 21.95 33.88 -28.99
CA LYS A 197 20.52 34.17 -28.83
C LYS A 197 19.65 32.96 -29.15
N PHE A 198 20.03 32.12 -30.11
CA PHE A 198 19.31 30.90 -30.43
C PHE A 198 19.16 30.00 -29.19
N ILE A 199 20.28 29.75 -28.49
CA ILE A 199 20.27 28.93 -27.28
C ILE A 199 19.50 29.62 -26.14
N GLU A 200 19.66 30.93 -25.96
CA GLU A 200 18.90 31.69 -24.96
C GLU A 200 17.38 31.59 -25.18
N LEU A 201 16.92 31.73 -26.44
CA LEU A 201 15.50 31.65 -26.78
C LEU A 201 14.92 30.26 -26.48
N ARG A 202 15.65 29.20 -26.82
CA ARG A 202 15.20 27.82 -26.58
C ARG A 202 15.23 27.47 -25.10
N PHE A 203 16.24 27.94 -24.35
CA PHE A 203 16.27 27.83 -22.89
C PHE A 203 15.05 28.50 -22.25
N LEU A 204 14.75 29.75 -22.61
CA LEU A 204 13.61 30.49 -22.06
C LEU A 204 12.27 29.85 -22.42
N PHE A 205 12.16 29.30 -23.63
CA PHE A 205 10.97 28.58 -24.06
C PHE A 205 10.76 27.30 -23.26
N LEU A 206 11.81 26.49 -23.08
CA LEU A 206 11.74 25.29 -22.24
C LEU A 206 11.39 25.62 -20.79
N GLN A 207 11.97 26.69 -20.23
CA GLN A 207 11.62 27.16 -18.88
C GLN A 207 10.14 27.56 -18.78
N ASN A 208 9.58 28.19 -19.82
CA ASN A 208 8.17 28.55 -19.83
C ASN A 208 7.26 27.31 -19.93
N LEU A 209 7.65 26.30 -20.72
CA LEU A 209 6.93 25.03 -20.80
C LEU A 209 6.91 24.31 -19.45
N PHE A 210 8.05 24.24 -18.75
CA PHE A 210 8.11 23.62 -17.43
C PHE A 210 7.23 24.33 -16.40
N LYS A 211 7.18 25.67 -16.41
CA LYS A 211 6.27 26.44 -15.54
C LYS A 211 4.78 26.16 -15.82
N GLN A 212 4.44 25.80 -17.05
CA GLN A 212 3.07 25.41 -17.38
C GLN A 212 2.75 24.03 -16.83
N LEU A 213 3.69 23.09 -16.97
CA LEU A 213 3.58 21.72 -16.43
C LEU A 213 3.56 21.68 -14.90
N ASP A 214 4.22 22.61 -14.21
CA ASP A 214 4.18 22.70 -12.73
C ASP A 214 2.75 22.87 -12.18
N ASN A 215 1.82 23.37 -12.99
CA ASN A 215 0.42 23.59 -12.60
C ASN A 215 -0.51 22.43 -13.02
N GLU A 216 0.02 21.37 -13.63
CA GLU A 216 -0.78 20.24 -14.11
C GLU A 216 -1.08 19.22 -13.01
N SER A 217 -2.31 18.69 -13.04
CA SER A 217 -2.76 17.69 -12.06
C SER A 217 -2.20 16.28 -12.30
N GLN A 218 -1.78 15.97 -13.53
CA GLN A 218 -1.36 14.63 -13.98
C GLN A 218 0.14 14.58 -14.28
N ILE A 219 0.96 14.75 -13.25
CA ILE A 219 2.42 14.84 -13.36
C ILE A 219 3.03 13.52 -13.90
N ASP A 220 2.41 12.38 -13.62
CA ASP A 220 2.81 11.08 -14.18
C ASP A 220 2.55 10.94 -15.68
N HIS A 221 1.74 11.82 -16.28
CA HIS A 221 1.49 11.83 -17.72
C HIS A 221 2.48 12.70 -18.51
N ILE A 222 3.48 13.29 -17.87
CA ILE A 222 4.48 14.10 -18.58
C ILE A 222 5.21 13.26 -19.63
N ASN A 223 5.17 13.75 -20.88
CA ASN A 223 5.84 13.14 -22.02
C ASN A 223 7.31 13.55 -22.08
N PHE A 224 8.15 12.92 -21.25
CA PHE A 224 9.59 13.18 -21.22
C PHE A 224 10.26 12.95 -22.57
N TYR A 225 9.75 12.03 -23.40
CA TYR A 225 10.29 11.76 -24.73
C TYR A 225 10.25 13.00 -25.63
N GLN A 226 9.14 13.76 -25.63
CA GLN A 226 9.05 15.01 -26.41
C GLN A 226 10.00 16.10 -25.89
N ILE A 227 10.18 16.17 -24.56
CA ILE A 227 11.14 17.09 -23.95
C ILE A 227 12.57 16.73 -24.40
N PHE A 228 12.90 15.45 -24.38
CA PHE A 228 14.23 14.98 -24.80
C PHE A 228 14.46 15.16 -26.30
N LYS A 229 13.45 14.92 -27.13
CA LYS A 229 13.48 15.19 -28.57
C LYS A 229 13.76 16.66 -28.85
N TYR A 230 13.10 17.57 -28.13
CA TYR A 230 13.35 19.01 -28.24
C TYR A 230 14.79 19.39 -27.85
N LEU A 231 15.32 18.79 -26.79
CA LEU A 231 16.70 19.00 -26.37
C LEU A 231 17.67 18.47 -27.42
N GLU A 232 17.49 17.23 -27.90
CA GLU A 232 18.31 16.64 -28.96
C GLU A 232 18.29 17.49 -30.24
N HIS A 233 17.11 17.89 -30.71
CA HIS A 233 16.97 18.79 -31.85
C HIS A 233 17.72 20.10 -31.64
N THR A 234 17.74 20.64 -30.42
CA THR A 234 18.50 21.86 -30.11
C THR A 234 20.00 21.66 -30.37
N PHE A 235 20.57 20.51 -29.99
CA PHE A 235 21.96 20.17 -30.32
C PHE A 235 22.17 20.03 -31.83
N VAL A 236 21.27 19.32 -32.51
CA VAL A 236 21.37 19.07 -33.96
C VAL A 236 21.31 20.38 -34.75
N TYR A 237 20.31 21.23 -34.47
CA TYR A 237 20.17 22.53 -35.14
C TYR A 237 21.40 23.41 -34.92
N PHE A 238 21.91 23.44 -33.69
CA PHE A 238 23.07 24.25 -33.37
C PHE A 238 24.28 23.83 -34.22
N ASP A 239 24.55 22.52 -34.27
CA ASP A 239 25.69 21.98 -35.00
C ASP A 239 25.58 22.19 -36.51
N ASN A 240 24.36 22.01 -37.03
CA ASN A 240 24.10 22.08 -38.46
C ASN A 240 24.04 23.52 -38.98
N HIS A 241 23.63 24.50 -38.15
CA HIS A 241 23.53 25.90 -38.58
C HIS A 241 24.77 26.74 -38.19
N PHE A 242 25.36 26.52 -37.01
CA PHE A 242 26.39 27.42 -36.47
C PHE A 242 27.81 26.83 -36.49
N ASP A 243 28.02 25.55 -36.14
CA ASP A 243 29.37 24.96 -36.07
C ASP A 243 30.07 24.91 -37.44
N ARG A 244 29.29 24.70 -38.52
CA ARG A 244 29.83 24.57 -39.88
C ARG A 244 29.62 25.86 -40.68
N LYS A 245 30.72 26.53 -41.06
CA LYS A 245 30.67 27.68 -42.00
C LYS A 245 30.13 27.33 -43.40
N THR A 246 30.06 26.04 -43.74
CA THR A 246 29.48 25.52 -44.99
C THR A 246 27.99 25.19 -44.87
N SER A 247 27.37 25.45 -43.73
CA SER A 247 25.94 25.22 -43.50
C SER A 247 25.06 26.07 -44.42
N ASP A 248 23.81 25.63 -44.57
CA ASP A 248 22.79 26.35 -45.34
C ASP A 248 22.55 27.74 -44.78
N TYR A 249 22.51 27.89 -43.45
CA TYR A 249 22.46 29.20 -42.79
C TYR A 249 23.56 30.14 -43.29
N HIS A 250 24.84 29.75 -43.20
CA HIS A 250 25.95 30.61 -43.59
C HIS A 250 25.97 30.89 -45.10
N ARG A 251 25.75 29.85 -45.92
CA ARG A 251 25.74 29.92 -47.38
C ARG A 251 24.64 30.84 -47.90
N LEU A 252 23.42 30.66 -47.39
CA LEU A 252 22.26 31.45 -47.79
C LEU A 252 22.34 32.86 -47.22
N LEU A 253 22.77 33.04 -45.96
CA LEU A 253 22.98 34.36 -45.39
C LEU A 253 23.90 35.20 -46.29
N LEU A 254 25.08 34.67 -46.64
CA LEU A 254 26.01 35.35 -47.54
C LEU A 254 25.41 35.64 -48.93
N HIS A 255 24.59 34.73 -49.45
CA HIS A 255 23.92 34.92 -50.73
C HIS A 255 22.88 36.04 -50.68
N VAL A 256 22.00 36.02 -49.68
CA VAL A 256 20.90 37.00 -49.56
C VAL A 256 21.39 38.35 -49.09
N THR A 257 22.46 38.45 -48.30
CA THR A 257 22.97 39.74 -47.81
C THR A 257 23.98 40.42 -48.73
N LYS A 258 24.17 39.93 -49.97
CA LYS A 258 24.88 40.68 -51.01
C LYS A 258 24.28 42.08 -51.13
N PRO A 259 25.10 43.13 -51.36
CA PRO A 259 24.59 44.49 -51.36
C PRO A 259 23.39 44.66 -52.27
N TRP A 260 22.32 45.25 -51.75
CA TRP A 260 21.03 45.37 -52.45
C TRP A 260 20.63 46.83 -52.61
N ASN A 261 19.83 47.11 -53.64
CA ASN A 261 19.33 48.45 -53.91
C ASN A 261 18.13 48.78 -53.02
N ALA A 262 18.22 49.90 -52.29
CA ALA A 262 17.12 50.38 -51.46
C ALA A 262 15.82 50.58 -52.27
N THR A 263 15.95 51.00 -53.53
CA THR A 263 14.82 51.26 -54.43
C THR A 263 14.04 50.00 -54.79
N THR A 264 14.71 48.84 -54.87
CA THR A 264 14.11 47.54 -55.21
C THR A 264 13.12 47.10 -54.13
N LEU A 265 13.47 47.27 -52.85
CA LEU A 265 12.65 46.82 -51.73
C LEU A 265 11.54 47.83 -51.38
N ILE A 266 11.86 49.13 -51.45
CA ILE A 266 10.94 50.20 -51.04
C ILE A 266 9.95 50.57 -52.15
N GLY A 267 10.28 50.32 -53.43
CA GLY A 267 9.38 50.53 -54.57
C GLY A 267 9.30 51.98 -55.07
N HIS A 268 10.14 52.88 -54.57
CA HIS A 268 10.12 54.32 -54.90
C HIS A 268 11.34 54.77 -55.74
N ARG A 269 11.55 54.16 -56.92
CA ARG A 269 12.71 54.41 -57.81
C ARG A 269 12.97 55.88 -58.17
N VAL A 270 11.94 56.72 -58.22
CA VAL A 270 12.06 58.13 -58.63
C VAL A 270 12.48 59.07 -57.47
N TRP A 271 12.35 58.63 -56.21
CA TRP A 271 12.39 59.51 -55.03
C TRP A 271 13.56 59.22 -54.08
N VAL A 272 14.23 58.08 -54.24
CA VAL A 272 15.36 57.64 -53.43
C VAL A 272 16.57 57.54 -54.36
N GLU A 273 17.68 58.22 -54.04
CA GLU A 273 18.97 57.95 -54.68
C GLU A 273 19.25 56.46 -54.55
N ASP A 274 19.68 55.79 -55.61
CA ASP A 274 19.86 54.33 -55.65
C ASP A 274 21.05 53.91 -54.77
N LYS A 275 20.83 53.98 -53.45
CA LYS A 275 21.79 53.70 -52.42
C LYS A 275 21.89 52.19 -52.26
N LEU A 276 23.10 51.69 -52.46
CA LEU A 276 23.48 50.32 -52.15
C LEU A 276 23.46 50.15 -50.62
N ILE A 277 22.71 49.17 -50.13
CA ILE A 277 22.68 48.81 -48.72
C ILE A 277 23.62 47.64 -48.51
N GLU A 278 24.57 47.81 -47.60
CA GLU A 278 25.55 46.80 -47.23
C GLU A 278 25.19 46.20 -45.87
N PHE A 279 25.35 44.89 -45.76
CA PHE A 279 25.21 44.14 -44.52
C PHE A 279 26.59 43.88 -43.91
N ASP A 280 26.73 44.15 -42.62
CA ASP A 280 27.98 43.91 -41.90
C ASP A 280 28.08 42.43 -41.52
N HIS A 281 29.12 41.77 -42.02
CA HIS A 281 29.41 40.36 -41.79
C HIS A 281 30.38 40.14 -40.62
N ALA A 282 30.60 41.14 -39.75
CA ALA A 282 31.50 41.05 -38.61
C ALA A 282 31.34 39.71 -37.86
N THR A 283 32.43 38.95 -37.80
CA THR A 283 32.53 37.73 -37.00
C THR A 283 32.66 38.09 -35.53
N SER A 284 31.98 37.34 -34.67
CA SER A 284 32.20 37.39 -33.22
C SER A 284 33.68 37.14 -32.90
N GLU A 285 34.31 38.02 -32.11
CA GLU A 285 35.56 37.66 -31.39
C GLU A 285 35.26 36.84 -30.13
N THR A 286 34.03 36.91 -29.62
CA THR A 286 33.60 36.14 -28.44
C THR A 286 33.41 34.67 -28.80
N SER A 287 34.18 33.79 -28.15
CA SER A 287 33.98 32.35 -28.20
C SER A 287 32.65 32.00 -27.52
N PHE A 288 31.76 31.31 -28.23
CA PHE A 288 30.56 30.74 -27.64
C PHE A 288 30.91 29.48 -26.85
N ASP A 289 30.64 29.48 -25.55
CA ASP A 289 30.84 28.31 -24.70
C ASP A 289 29.64 27.35 -24.82
N LYS A 290 29.70 26.52 -25.87
CA LYS A 290 28.70 25.51 -26.18
C LYS A 290 28.46 24.58 -24.99
N VAL A 291 29.52 24.03 -24.40
CA VAL A 291 29.41 23.01 -23.35
C VAL A 291 28.70 23.59 -22.13
N HIS A 292 29.09 24.78 -21.68
CA HIS A 292 28.45 25.41 -20.53
C HIS A 292 26.96 25.69 -20.76
N LYS A 293 26.59 26.20 -21.94
CA LYS A 293 25.19 26.56 -22.25
C LYS A 293 24.27 25.35 -22.40
N PHE A 294 24.75 24.28 -23.01
CA PHE A 294 23.97 23.04 -23.06
C PHE A 294 23.85 22.37 -21.69
N THR A 295 24.88 22.47 -20.85
CA THR A 295 24.82 22.02 -19.46
C THR A 295 23.79 22.81 -18.65
N GLU A 296 23.66 24.12 -18.84
CA GLU A 296 22.59 24.92 -18.22
C GLU A 296 21.18 24.43 -18.61
N MET A 297 20.97 24.05 -19.87
CA MET A 297 19.69 23.47 -20.32
C MET A 297 19.40 22.11 -19.68
N SER A 298 20.39 21.22 -19.57
CA SER A 298 20.22 19.94 -18.87
C SER A 298 19.95 20.13 -17.38
N ASN A 299 20.62 21.10 -16.75
CA ASN A 299 20.36 21.45 -15.35
C ASN A 299 18.94 21.98 -15.14
N LEU A 300 18.38 22.71 -16.10
CA LEU A 300 16.99 23.16 -16.03
C LEU A 300 16.02 21.97 -15.99
N LEU A 301 16.24 20.95 -16.83
CA LEU A 301 15.47 19.71 -16.80
C LEU A 301 15.63 18.97 -15.46
N LEU A 302 16.87 18.85 -14.96
CA LEU A 302 17.15 18.22 -13.66
C LEU A 302 16.36 18.90 -12.53
N GLN A 303 16.39 20.23 -12.46
CA GLN A 303 15.65 20.99 -11.46
C GLN A 303 14.13 20.79 -11.60
N PHE A 304 13.62 20.78 -12.84
CA PHE A 304 12.21 20.51 -13.09
C PHE A 304 11.78 19.14 -12.58
N VAL A 305 12.49 18.07 -12.98
CA VAL A 305 12.15 16.69 -12.57
C VAL A 305 12.22 16.53 -11.05
N LEU A 306 13.19 17.14 -10.38
CA LEU A 306 13.28 17.08 -8.93
C LEU A 306 12.17 17.86 -8.21
N ASN A 307 11.68 18.95 -8.82
CA ASN A 307 10.62 19.79 -8.24
C ASN A 307 9.24 19.15 -8.34
N ILE A 308 8.97 18.40 -9.41
CA ILE A 308 7.67 17.74 -9.61
C ILE A 308 7.51 16.47 -8.75
N LEU A 309 8.59 15.93 -8.17
CA LEU A 309 8.49 14.77 -7.30
C LEU A 309 7.75 15.13 -6.00
N PRO A 310 6.74 14.34 -5.59
CA PRO A 310 6.02 14.55 -4.35
C PRO A 310 6.94 14.64 -3.12
N GLN A 311 6.64 15.56 -2.22
CA GLN A 311 7.35 15.70 -0.94
C GLN A 311 6.60 15.06 0.23
N GLU A 312 5.29 14.86 0.09
CA GLU A 312 4.47 14.28 1.16
C GLU A 312 4.55 12.76 1.17
N ASN A 313 4.82 12.21 2.35
CA ASN A 313 4.98 10.77 2.56
C ASN A 313 3.61 10.06 2.63
N THR A 314 2.97 9.85 1.48
CA THR A 314 1.80 8.97 1.27
C THR A 314 2.08 7.84 0.28
N PHE A 315 1.27 6.78 0.29
CA PHE A 315 1.46 5.65 -0.64
C PHE A 315 1.09 6.03 -2.08
N GLU A 316 0.10 6.90 -2.27
CA GLU A 316 -0.26 7.46 -3.58
C GLU A 316 0.93 8.22 -4.18
N ASN A 317 1.61 9.02 -3.36
CA ASN A 317 2.79 9.78 -3.79
C ASN A 317 4.01 8.88 -4.07
N LEU A 318 4.12 7.73 -3.41
CA LEU A 318 5.12 6.71 -3.77
C LEU A 318 4.85 6.14 -5.15
N SER A 319 3.59 5.78 -5.40
CA SER A 319 3.17 5.31 -6.73
C SER A 319 3.53 6.35 -7.79
N LEU A 320 3.18 7.61 -7.57
CA LEU A 320 3.49 8.70 -8.50
C LEU A 320 4.99 8.87 -8.73
N THR A 321 5.79 8.85 -7.65
CA THR A 321 7.26 8.96 -7.71
C THR A 321 7.87 7.85 -8.56
N ILE A 322 7.41 6.61 -8.40
CA ILE A 322 7.87 5.45 -9.18
C ILE A 322 7.45 5.58 -10.64
N PHE A 323 6.24 6.05 -10.93
CA PHE A 323 5.77 6.28 -12.30
C PHE A 323 6.60 7.37 -13.01
N ILE A 324 6.87 8.49 -12.34
CA ILE A 324 7.72 9.57 -12.91
C ILE A 324 9.12 9.03 -13.20
N PHE A 325 9.73 8.31 -12.26
CA PHE A 325 11.04 7.70 -12.43
C PHE A 325 11.08 6.72 -13.62
N HIS A 326 10.08 5.83 -13.68
CA HIS A 326 9.91 4.90 -14.78
C HIS A 326 9.77 5.62 -16.12
N ASN A 327 8.85 6.58 -16.21
CA ASN A 327 8.54 7.29 -17.45
C ASN A 327 9.74 8.09 -17.95
N PHE A 328 10.51 8.69 -17.04
CA PHE A 328 11.75 9.39 -17.36
C PHE A 328 12.78 8.44 -18.02
N LEU A 329 13.08 7.29 -17.39
CA LEU A 329 14.08 6.35 -17.90
C LEU A 329 13.64 5.66 -19.19
N VAL A 330 12.38 5.23 -19.28
CA VAL A 330 11.84 4.62 -20.51
C VAL A 330 11.87 5.63 -21.66
N SER A 331 11.47 6.88 -21.41
CA SER A 331 11.54 7.93 -22.44
C SER A 331 12.97 8.20 -22.91
N LEU A 332 13.96 8.10 -22.02
CA LEU A 332 15.37 8.27 -22.38
C LEU A 332 15.86 7.12 -23.24
N LYS A 333 15.46 5.88 -22.91
CA LYS A 333 15.72 4.71 -23.76
C LYS A 333 15.04 4.85 -25.12
N LYS A 334 13.76 5.28 -25.17
CA LYS A 334 13.08 5.51 -26.46
C LYS A 334 13.78 6.53 -27.34
N LEU A 335 14.33 7.60 -26.76
CA LEU A 335 15.15 8.55 -27.50
C LEU A 335 16.39 7.87 -28.09
N GLN A 336 17.09 7.05 -27.29
CA GLN A 336 18.23 6.28 -27.77
C GLN A 336 17.83 5.36 -28.94
N ASP A 337 16.76 4.58 -28.79
CA ASP A 337 16.30 3.63 -29.80
C ASP A 337 15.92 4.34 -31.12
N SER A 338 15.17 5.45 -31.02
CA SER A 338 14.77 6.23 -32.20
C SER A 338 15.97 6.75 -33.00
N LEU A 339 17.03 7.16 -32.32
CA LEU A 339 18.25 7.66 -32.95
C LEU A 339 19.14 6.53 -33.47
N GLU A 340 19.26 5.42 -32.73
CA GLU A 340 20.01 4.23 -33.16
C GLU A 340 19.41 3.60 -34.42
N ILE A 341 18.07 3.59 -34.56
CA ILE A 341 17.39 3.18 -35.80
C ILE A 341 17.81 4.06 -36.98
N SER A 342 18.04 5.35 -36.73
CA SER A 342 18.54 6.31 -37.73
C SER A 342 20.07 6.26 -37.91
N GLY A 343 20.77 5.39 -37.19
CA GLY A 343 22.23 5.26 -37.21
C GLY A 343 22.97 6.43 -36.55
N MET A 344 22.34 7.12 -35.61
CA MET A 344 22.89 8.27 -34.90
C MET A 344 22.96 8.02 -33.39
N ASP A 345 24.00 8.55 -32.74
CA ASP A 345 24.10 8.58 -31.28
C ASP A 345 23.47 9.88 -30.73
N SER A 346 22.78 9.78 -29.59
CA SER A 346 22.19 10.95 -28.92
C SER A 346 23.25 11.81 -28.24
N LYS A 347 23.31 13.09 -28.63
CA LYS A 347 24.16 14.08 -27.97
C LYS A 347 23.61 14.46 -26.60
N PHE A 348 22.30 14.49 -26.46
CA PHE A 348 21.65 14.77 -25.19
C PHE A 348 21.93 13.68 -24.15
N ILE A 349 21.82 12.41 -24.51
CA ILE A 349 22.19 11.29 -23.63
C ILE A 349 23.69 11.35 -23.30
N GLN A 350 24.54 11.66 -24.26
CA GLN A 350 25.97 11.84 -24.00
C GLN A 350 26.23 12.94 -22.95
N LEU A 351 25.48 14.04 -22.99
CA LEU A 351 25.58 15.09 -21.99
C LEU A 351 25.03 14.64 -20.63
N ILE A 352 23.84 14.03 -20.57
CA ILE A 352 23.27 13.51 -19.31
C ILE A 352 24.22 12.51 -18.66
N SER A 353 24.87 11.67 -19.47
CA SER A 353 25.84 10.66 -19.02
C SER A 353 27.07 11.25 -18.31
N GLN A 354 27.33 12.55 -18.48
CA GLN A 354 28.38 13.29 -17.79
C GLN A 354 27.89 14.00 -16.51
N THR A 355 26.59 13.91 -16.23
CA THR A 355 25.95 14.53 -15.05
C THR A 355 25.60 13.47 -14.01
N SER A 356 25.34 13.90 -12.77
CA SER A 356 24.84 13.04 -11.70
C SER A 356 23.33 12.84 -11.72
N LEU A 357 22.59 13.43 -12.68
CA LEU A 357 21.12 13.48 -12.69
C LEU A 357 20.46 12.11 -12.47
N LEU A 358 20.90 11.08 -13.20
CA LEU A 358 20.30 9.74 -13.11
C LEU A 358 20.53 9.10 -11.74
N PHE A 359 21.72 9.31 -11.17
CA PHE A 359 22.05 8.86 -9.81
C PHE A 359 21.30 9.65 -8.74
N ASP A 360 21.19 10.97 -8.90
CA ASP A 360 20.46 11.84 -7.97
C ASP A 360 18.97 11.48 -7.95
N LEU A 361 18.38 11.21 -9.13
CA LEU A 361 17.01 10.78 -9.27
C LEU A 361 16.77 9.42 -8.62
N LEU A 362 17.62 8.43 -8.92
CA LEU A 362 17.56 7.10 -8.31
C LEU A 362 17.67 7.18 -6.76
N THR A 363 18.65 7.94 -6.27
CA THR A 363 18.86 8.16 -4.83
C THR A 363 17.65 8.85 -4.19
N LYS A 364 17.06 9.84 -4.87
CA LYS A 364 15.87 10.55 -4.37
C LYS A 364 14.68 9.61 -4.25
N VAL A 365 14.41 8.79 -5.27
CA VAL A 365 13.34 7.78 -5.28
C VAL A 365 13.54 6.76 -4.16
N SER A 366 14.76 6.23 -4.02
CA SER A 366 15.14 5.29 -2.95
C SER A 366 14.94 5.91 -1.57
N SER A 367 15.43 7.14 -1.35
CA SER A 367 15.28 7.86 -0.07
C SER A 367 13.82 8.13 0.30
N PHE A 368 12.99 8.49 -0.69
CA PHE A 368 11.56 8.74 -0.48
C PHE A 368 10.86 7.46 -0.06
N MET A 369 11.10 6.35 -0.78
CA MET A 369 10.54 5.04 -0.46
C MET A 369 10.96 4.56 0.93
N ASN A 370 12.25 4.71 1.27
CA ASN A 370 12.78 4.33 2.58
C ASN A 370 12.13 5.16 3.71
N SER A 371 11.96 6.47 3.52
CA SER A 371 11.35 7.34 4.53
C SER A 371 9.88 6.99 4.80
N LEU A 372 9.15 6.65 3.75
CA LEU A 372 7.77 6.20 3.80
C LEU A 372 7.62 4.86 4.51
N TYR A 373 8.49 3.92 4.14
CA TYR A 373 8.55 2.61 4.75
C TYR A 373 8.87 2.72 6.23
N LEU A 374 9.93 3.45 6.61
CA LEU A 374 10.32 3.68 8.00
C LEU A 374 9.15 4.21 8.84
N ARG A 375 8.41 5.19 8.32
CA ARG A 375 7.22 5.73 8.98
C ARG A 375 6.13 4.67 9.19
N HIS A 376 5.87 3.84 8.17
CA HIS A 376 4.89 2.76 8.27
C HIS A 376 5.32 1.69 9.27
N VAL A 377 6.59 1.26 9.23
CA VAL A 377 7.07 0.18 10.10
C VAL A 377 7.13 0.65 11.56
N SER A 378 7.51 1.91 11.79
CA SER A 378 7.56 2.52 13.14
C SER A 378 6.19 2.59 13.82
N TYR A 379 5.08 2.60 13.06
CA TYR A 379 3.72 2.56 13.63
C TYR A 379 3.47 1.34 14.53
N LEU A 380 4.28 0.28 14.39
CA LEU A 380 4.16 -0.88 15.27
C LEU A 380 4.48 -0.55 16.73
N THR A 381 5.50 0.29 16.98
CA THR A 381 6.08 0.54 18.32
C THR A 381 5.96 1.99 18.80
N GLU A 382 5.66 2.94 17.92
CA GLU A 382 5.54 4.37 18.24
C GLU A 382 4.44 4.66 19.28
N GLU A 383 4.53 5.80 19.98
CA GLU A 383 3.58 6.20 21.04
C GLU A 383 2.14 6.39 20.56
N SER A 384 1.93 6.73 19.29
CA SER A 384 0.62 6.76 18.61
C SER A 384 0.30 5.48 17.84
N GLY A 385 1.17 4.48 17.95
CA GLY A 385 1.14 3.24 17.19
C GLY A 385 0.36 2.11 17.85
N LEU A 386 0.52 0.90 17.29
CA LEU A 386 -0.19 -0.30 17.73
C LEU A 386 0.12 -0.68 19.18
N SER A 387 1.38 -0.56 19.63
CA SER A 387 1.76 -0.77 21.03
C SER A 387 0.95 0.08 22.01
N SER A 388 0.61 1.32 21.65
CA SER A 388 -0.19 2.23 22.49
C SER A 388 -1.66 1.80 22.57
N ILE A 389 -2.23 1.35 21.44
CA ILE A 389 -3.60 0.81 21.39
C ILE A 389 -3.71 -0.42 22.29
N ILE A 390 -2.72 -1.33 22.21
CA ILE A 390 -2.66 -2.53 23.04
C ILE A 390 -2.54 -2.15 24.51
N ARG A 391 -1.63 -1.24 24.87
CA ARG A 391 -1.43 -0.77 26.25
C ARG A 391 -2.73 -0.20 26.85
N LYS A 392 -3.41 0.70 26.13
CA LYS A 392 -4.69 1.28 26.57
C LYS A 392 -5.76 0.21 26.82
N LYS A 393 -5.83 -0.82 25.96
CA LYS A 393 -6.77 -1.94 26.14
C LYS A 393 -6.42 -2.83 27.33
N LEU A 394 -5.14 -2.98 27.65
CA LEU A 394 -4.69 -3.70 28.85
C LEU A 394 -4.92 -2.90 30.13
N GLU A 395 -4.87 -1.56 30.08
CA GLU A 395 -5.13 -0.66 31.20
C GLU A 395 -6.62 -0.44 31.49
N LEU A 396 -7.49 -0.59 30.49
CA LEU A 396 -8.94 -0.51 30.68
C LEU A 396 -9.42 -1.60 31.65
N ASP A 397 -10.08 -1.18 32.72
CA ASP A 397 -10.79 -2.07 33.64
C ASP A 397 -11.98 -2.69 32.89
N THR A 398 -11.96 -4.02 32.75
CA THR A 398 -12.99 -4.81 32.05
C THR A 398 -14.36 -4.82 32.77
N HIS A 399 -14.56 -4.00 33.79
CA HIS A 399 -15.63 -4.19 34.78
C HIS A 399 -17.06 -3.86 34.35
N ASN A 400 -17.37 -3.46 33.11
CA ASN A 400 -18.76 -3.08 32.77
C ASN A 400 -19.16 -3.27 31.30
N LYS A 401 -18.59 -4.23 30.57
CA LYS A 401 -19.19 -4.63 29.29
C LYS A 401 -20.10 -5.82 29.54
N GLU A 402 -21.40 -5.57 29.65
CA GLU A 402 -22.41 -6.60 29.35
C GLU A 402 -22.15 -7.05 27.90
N VAL A 403 -21.38 -8.12 27.74
CA VAL A 403 -21.25 -8.80 26.46
C VAL A 403 -22.56 -9.56 26.28
N PHE A 404 -23.53 -8.92 25.62
CA PHE A 404 -24.74 -9.61 25.20
C PHE A 404 -24.33 -10.73 24.24
N GLN A 405 -24.59 -11.98 24.63
CA GLN A 405 -24.46 -13.11 23.72
C GLN A 405 -25.50 -12.94 22.61
N LEU A 406 -25.01 -12.53 21.44
CA LEU A 406 -25.77 -12.61 20.19
C LEU A 406 -26.26 -14.06 20.07
N PHE A 407 -27.54 -14.24 19.76
CA PHE A 407 -28.24 -15.54 19.64
C PHE A 407 -28.69 -16.25 20.92
N THR A 408 -28.69 -15.60 22.09
CA THR A 408 -29.53 -16.10 23.20
C THR A 408 -31.01 -16.01 22.83
N PRO A 409 -31.87 -16.94 23.28
CA PRO A 409 -33.31 -16.86 23.04
C PRO A 409 -33.87 -15.51 23.51
N GLU A 410 -33.40 -14.97 24.65
CA GLU A 410 -33.80 -13.64 25.11
C GLU A 410 -33.38 -12.52 24.13
N PHE A 411 -32.20 -12.60 23.52
CA PHE A 411 -31.73 -11.60 22.56
C PHE A 411 -32.42 -11.70 21.20
N VAL A 412 -32.69 -12.91 20.72
CA VAL A 412 -33.48 -13.10 19.48
C VAL A 412 -34.91 -12.59 19.70
N ASN A 413 -35.49 -12.87 20.87
CA ASN A 413 -36.81 -12.35 21.23
C ASN A 413 -36.85 -10.82 21.33
N LEU A 414 -35.72 -10.14 21.62
CA LEU A 414 -35.66 -8.66 21.59
C LEU A 414 -35.93 -8.12 20.18
N MET A 415 -35.59 -8.84 19.11
CA MET A 415 -35.88 -8.40 17.74
C MET A 415 -37.39 -8.26 17.50
N ASP A 416 -38.19 -9.15 18.09
CA ASP A 416 -39.66 -9.13 17.96
C ASP A 416 -40.32 -8.20 19.00
N HIS A 417 -39.76 -8.09 20.21
CA HIS A 417 -40.39 -7.36 21.31
C HIS A 417 -39.95 -5.89 21.44
N ASP A 418 -38.69 -5.57 21.11
CA ASP A 418 -38.10 -4.23 21.29
C ASP A 418 -36.91 -4.03 20.31
N ILE A 419 -37.26 -3.73 19.05
CA ILE A 419 -36.28 -3.58 17.97
C ILE A 419 -35.29 -2.44 18.23
N ASP A 420 -35.69 -1.39 18.94
CA ASP A 420 -34.81 -0.26 19.27
C ASP A 420 -33.72 -0.69 20.26
N LYS A 421 -34.08 -1.46 21.29
CA LYS A 421 -33.10 -2.04 22.20
C LYS A 421 -32.21 -3.05 21.49
N TYR A 422 -32.76 -3.85 20.58
CA TYR A 422 -31.98 -4.78 19.75
C TYR A 422 -30.96 -4.03 18.88
N ILE A 423 -31.37 -3.01 18.12
CA ILE A 423 -30.50 -2.17 17.30
C ILE A 423 -29.43 -1.50 18.16
N ASN A 424 -29.80 -0.93 19.31
CA ASN A 424 -28.86 -0.25 20.19
C ASN A 424 -27.81 -1.22 20.78
N ILE A 425 -28.19 -2.46 21.09
CA ILE A 425 -27.24 -3.50 21.49
C ILE A 425 -26.32 -3.87 20.31
N ILE A 426 -26.84 -4.02 19.09
CA ILE A 426 -26.01 -4.27 17.89
C ILE A 426 -25.06 -3.12 17.62
N SER A 427 -25.52 -1.87 17.70
CA SER A 427 -24.69 -0.68 17.50
C SER A 427 -23.61 -0.57 18.56
N LYS A 428 -23.92 -0.82 19.84
CA LYS A 428 -22.90 -0.89 20.90
C LYS A 428 -21.92 -2.05 20.68
N TYR A 429 -22.40 -3.18 20.17
CA TYR A 429 -21.55 -4.31 19.81
C TYR A 429 -20.60 -3.93 18.66
N GLN A 430 -21.09 -3.24 17.62
CA GLN A 430 -20.27 -2.69 16.54
C GLN A 430 -19.28 -1.66 17.04
N GLU A 431 -19.70 -0.68 17.85
CA GLU A 431 -18.79 0.31 18.46
C GLU A 431 -17.71 -0.36 19.31
N SER A 432 -18.07 -1.42 20.05
CA SER A 432 -17.11 -2.20 20.83
C SER A 432 -16.10 -2.98 19.96
N GLN A 433 -16.48 -3.37 18.74
CA GLN A 433 -15.54 -3.88 17.74
C GLN A 433 -14.69 -2.77 17.11
N THR A 434 -15.23 -1.55 16.95
CA THR A 434 -14.46 -0.42 16.42
C THR A 434 -13.39 0.12 17.38
N THR A 435 -13.41 -0.26 18.68
CA THR A 435 -12.22 -0.12 19.52
C THR A 435 -11.14 -1.07 19.00
N GLY A 436 -10.37 -0.53 18.04
CA GLY A 436 -9.41 -1.18 17.16
C GLY A 436 -9.04 -2.58 17.58
N ASP A 437 -9.60 -3.57 16.88
CA ASP A 437 -9.07 -4.91 16.97
C ASP A 437 -7.60 -4.85 16.57
N ALA A 438 -6.71 -4.96 17.57
CA ALA A 438 -5.28 -4.89 17.37
C ALA A 438 -4.81 -5.98 16.41
N ILE A 439 -5.54 -7.11 16.33
CA ILE A 439 -5.29 -8.20 15.38
C ILE A 439 -5.58 -7.73 13.95
N SER A 440 -6.76 -7.15 13.69
CA SER A 440 -7.08 -6.54 12.39
C SER A 440 -6.09 -5.44 11.99
N SER A 441 -5.67 -4.62 12.95
CA SER A 441 -4.68 -3.55 12.73
C SER A 441 -3.29 -4.11 12.42
N LEU A 442 -2.87 -5.16 13.13
CA LEU A 442 -1.62 -5.89 12.87
C LEU A 442 -1.63 -6.54 11.48
N ASN A 443 -2.76 -7.10 11.08
CA ASN A 443 -2.94 -7.68 9.74
C ASN A 443 -2.80 -6.62 8.65
N ALA A 444 -3.53 -5.51 8.78
CA ALA A 444 -3.42 -4.39 7.84
C ALA A 444 -1.99 -3.84 7.78
N TRP A 445 -1.28 -3.82 8.91
CA TRP A 445 0.12 -3.40 8.98
C TRP A 445 1.04 -4.34 8.18
N PHE A 446 0.93 -5.66 8.38
CA PHE A 446 1.70 -6.65 7.62
C PHE A 446 1.38 -6.61 6.12
N ASP A 447 0.11 -6.53 5.76
CA ASP A 447 -0.30 -6.50 4.35
C ASP A 447 0.25 -5.26 3.63
N LYS A 448 0.30 -4.11 4.33
CA LYS A 448 0.92 -2.89 3.80
C LYS A 448 2.44 -3.00 3.73
N CYS A 449 3.13 -3.63 4.69
CA CYS A 449 4.56 -3.95 4.58
C CYS A 449 4.84 -4.82 3.33
N GLY A 450 4.00 -5.83 3.09
CA GLY A 450 4.08 -6.69 1.90
C GLY A 450 3.97 -5.89 0.59
N LYS A 451 3.12 -4.85 0.54
CA LYS A 451 3.04 -3.95 -0.62
C LYS A 451 4.36 -3.21 -0.89
N TYR A 452 5.03 -2.68 0.14
CA TYR A 452 6.32 -2.00 -0.04
C TYR A 452 7.40 -2.97 -0.52
N LEU A 453 7.53 -4.13 0.13
CA LEU A 453 8.55 -5.12 -0.24
C LEU A 453 8.34 -5.66 -1.66
N LYS A 454 7.09 -5.80 -2.10
CA LYS A 454 6.76 -6.22 -3.47
C LYS A 454 7.22 -5.21 -4.55
N ILE A 455 7.29 -3.92 -4.22
CA ILE A 455 7.80 -2.89 -5.15
C ILE A 455 9.32 -3.04 -5.33
N VAL A 456 10.03 -3.37 -4.25
CA VAL A 456 11.50 -3.41 -4.24
C VAL A 456 12.04 -4.76 -4.73
N ASN A 457 11.29 -5.85 -4.55
CA ASN A 457 11.76 -7.18 -4.89
C ASN A 457 11.73 -7.41 -6.42
N PRO A 458 12.88 -7.62 -7.08
CA PRO A 458 12.97 -7.72 -8.53
C PRO A 458 12.48 -9.05 -9.12
N ASP A 459 12.03 -10.02 -8.31
CA ASP A 459 11.76 -11.40 -8.74
C ASP A 459 10.73 -11.57 -9.88
N SER A 460 10.01 -10.52 -10.27
CA SER A 460 9.17 -10.50 -11.48
C SER A 460 9.94 -10.26 -12.80
N LYS A 461 11.12 -10.88 -12.97
CA LYS A 461 12.05 -10.59 -14.09
C LYS A 461 11.57 -10.96 -15.52
N ASN A 462 10.34 -11.42 -15.74
CA ASN A 462 9.84 -11.82 -17.06
C ASN A 462 8.31 -11.74 -17.15
N ILE A 463 7.75 -10.54 -17.06
CA ILE A 463 6.29 -10.37 -17.21
C ILE A 463 6.04 -9.69 -18.55
N SER A 464 5.22 -10.30 -19.40
CA SER A 464 4.56 -9.58 -20.49
C SER A 464 3.57 -8.61 -19.84
N ILE A 465 3.91 -7.32 -19.84
CA ILE A 465 3.12 -6.30 -19.14
C ILE A 465 2.06 -5.78 -20.10
N SER A 466 0.82 -6.25 -19.94
CA SER A 466 -0.34 -5.69 -20.65
C SER A 466 -0.84 -4.40 -20.01
N LYS A 467 -0.56 -4.20 -18.72
CA LYS A 467 -0.96 -3.01 -17.95
C LYS A 467 0.10 -2.70 -16.90
N LEU A 468 0.63 -1.49 -16.97
CA LEU A 468 1.59 -0.96 -16.01
C LEU A 468 0.86 -0.57 -14.72
N ASP A 469 1.38 -1.07 -13.61
CA ASP A 469 1.03 -0.68 -12.24
C ASP A 469 2.33 -0.46 -11.45
N VAL A 470 2.23 0.11 -10.25
CA VAL A 470 3.40 0.46 -9.42
C VAL A 470 4.33 -0.74 -9.16
N TYR A 471 3.79 -1.96 -9.09
CA TYR A 471 4.55 -3.18 -8.82
C TYR A 471 5.26 -3.72 -10.06
N LYS A 472 4.90 -3.23 -11.27
CA LYS A 472 5.48 -3.64 -12.55
C LYS A 472 6.42 -2.62 -13.16
N CYS A 473 6.48 -1.39 -12.64
CA CYS A 473 7.40 -0.36 -13.11
C CYS A 473 8.87 -0.80 -13.05
N ILE A 474 9.34 -1.25 -11.88
CA ILE A 474 10.75 -1.69 -11.73
C ILE A 474 11.05 -2.94 -12.58
N PRO A 475 10.20 -3.99 -12.58
CA PRO A 475 10.34 -5.13 -13.49
C PRO A 475 10.43 -4.73 -14.97
N HIS A 476 9.59 -3.80 -15.42
CA HIS A 476 9.63 -3.28 -16.78
C HIS A 476 10.98 -2.62 -17.08
N LEU A 477 11.51 -1.81 -16.16
CA LEU A 477 12.84 -1.19 -16.32
C LEU A 477 13.94 -2.25 -16.49
N HIS A 478 13.90 -3.37 -15.78
CA HIS A 478 14.89 -4.43 -15.99
C HIS A 478 14.82 -5.01 -17.41
N THR A 479 13.62 -5.16 -17.98
CA THR A 479 13.44 -5.66 -19.36
C THR A 479 13.86 -4.61 -20.39
N THR A 480 13.42 -3.36 -20.24
CA THR A 480 13.69 -2.28 -21.19
C THR A 480 15.14 -1.81 -21.16
N LEU A 481 15.79 -1.82 -19.99
CA LEU A 481 17.14 -1.26 -19.81
C LEU A 481 18.27 -2.31 -19.82
N SER A 482 18.00 -3.56 -20.23
CA SER A 482 18.92 -4.69 -20.05
C SER A 482 20.31 -4.52 -20.68
N ASN A 483 20.44 -3.71 -21.74
CA ASN A 483 21.66 -3.53 -22.52
C ASN A 483 22.12 -2.05 -22.58
N ILE A 484 21.82 -1.26 -21.56
CA ILE A 484 22.09 0.18 -21.55
C ILE A 484 23.33 0.52 -20.74
N SER A 485 24.12 1.46 -21.26
CA SER A 485 25.18 2.17 -20.54
C SER A 485 25.14 3.66 -20.88
N TRP A 486 24.73 4.49 -19.92
CA TRP A 486 24.70 5.95 -20.03
C TRP A 486 25.79 6.55 -19.15
N GLY A 487 27.03 6.52 -19.66
CA GLY A 487 28.20 6.89 -18.88
C GLY A 487 28.48 5.84 -17.81
N GLU A 488 28.43 6.24 -16.54
CA GLU A 488 28.57 5.31 -15.41
C GLU A 488 27.23 4.70 -14.97
N PHE A 489 26.10 5.24 -15.45
CA PHE A 489 24.77 4.75 -15.10
C PHE A 489 24.36 3.58 -15.99
N ALA A 490 24.06 2.44 -15.36
CA ALA A 490 23.58 1.22 -16.00
C ALA A 490 22.48 0.57 -15.14
N LEU A 491 21.82 -0.45 -15.70
CA LEU A 491 20.80 -1.22 -14.96
C LEU A 491 21.35 -1.77 -13.62
N LYS A 492 22.63 -2.17 -13.59
CA LYS A 492 23.32 -2.63 -12.37
C LYS A 492 23.24 -1.63 -11.21
N ASN A 493 23.23 -0.33 -11.47
CA ASN A 493 23.11 0.67 -10.41
C ASN A 493 21.71 0.70 -9.80
N ILE A 494 20.67 0.49 -10.62
CA ILE A 494 19.29 0.34 -10.14
C ILE A 494 19.19 -0.94 -9.30
N ASP A 495 19.71 -2.06 -9.80
CA ASP A 495 19.72 -3.34 -9.10
C ASP A 495 20.42 -3.25 -7.74
N GLU A 496 21.59 -2.60 -7.69
CA GLU A 496 22.37 -2.41 -6.46
C GLU A 496 21.63 -1.54 -5.44
N GLU A 497 21.05 -0.42 -5.87
CA GLU A 497 20.30 0.49 -4.99
C GLU A 497 19.03 -0.18 -4.45
N PHE A 498 18.28 -0.89 -5.29
CA PHE A 498 17.08 -1.60 -4.87
C PHE A 498 17.39 -2.83 -3.99
N ALA A 499 18.50 -3.54 -4.25
CA ALA A 499 18.96 -4.60 -3.36
C ALA A 499 19.38 -4.05 -1.97
N HIS A 500 20.08 -2.93 -1.94
CA HIS A 500 20.44 -2.23 -0.70
C HIS A 500 19.19 -1.74 0.05
N LEU A 501 18.22 -1.17 -0.67
CA LEU A 501 16.94 -0.74 -0.12
C LEU A 501 16.15 -1.92 0.45
N SER A 502 16.07 -3.03 -0.27
CA SER A 502 15.39 -4.26 0.18
C SER A 502 15.99 -4.78 1.49
N THR A 503 17.32 -4.81 1.56
CA THR A 503 18.05 -5.22 2.78
C THR A 503 17.75 -4.27 3.94
N THR A 504 17.85 -2.96 3.70
CA THR A 504 17.55 -1.93 4.71
C THR A 504 16.11 -2.04 5.22
N MET A 505 15.15 -2.24 4.32
CA MET A 505 13.74 -2.43 4.68
C MET A 505 13.50 -3.73 5.46
N GLY A 506 14.20 -4.81 5.12
CA GLY A 506 14.18 -6.07 5.85
C GLY A 506 14.70 -5.89 7.29
N ASP A 507 15.84 -5.24 7.44
CA ASP A 507 16.45 -4.99 8.75
C ASP A 507 15.56 -4.11 9.64
N LEU A 508 14.99 -3.02 9.07
CA LEU A 508 14.04 -2.17 9.78
C LEU A 508 12.78 -2.92 10.21
N LEU A 509 12.25 -3.80 9.36
CA LEU A 509 11.09 -4.63 9.71
C LEU A 509 11.38 -5.50 10.92
N TRP A 510 12.48 -6.26 10.87
CA TRP A 510 12.85 -7.17 11.95
C TRP A 510 13.16 -6.43 13.23
N GLN A 511 13.86 -5.29 13.16
CA GLN A 511 14.11 -4.45 14.32
C GLN A 511 12.80 -4.03 15.00
N GLN A 512 11.80 -3.60 14.23
CA GLN A 512 10.50 -3.20 14.77
C GLN A 512 9.70 -4.39 15.32
N ILE A 513 9.75 -5.56 14.65
CA ILE A 513 9.14 -6.79 15.16
C ILE A 513 9.78 -7.20 16.49
N THR A 514 11.11 -7.22 16.60
CA THR A 514 11.83 -7.56 17.84
C THR A 514 11.45 -6.60 18.96
N GLN A 515 11.44 -5.29 18.72
CA GLN A 515 11.00 -4.29 19.71
C GLN A 515 9.54 -4.49 20.13
N PHE A 516 8.67 -4.86 19.20
CA PHE A 516 7.28 -5.16 19.50
C PHE A 516 7.14 -6.43 20.35
N VAL A 517 7.92 -7.48 20.05
CA VAL A 517 7.98 -8.71 20.85
C VAL A 517 8.49 -8.43 22.26
N ASP A 518 9.50 -7.57 22.41
CA ASP A 518 10.01 -7.15 23.73
C ASP A 518 8.95 -6.35 24.50
N PHE A 519 8.23 -5.45 23.83
CA PHE A 519 7.09 -4.73 24.41
C PHE A 519 6.02 -5.71 24.93
N MET A 520 5.64 -6.71 24.13
CA MET A 520 4.66 -7.73 24.54
C MET A 520 5.19 -8.61 25.67
N SER A 521 6.49 -8.94 25.64
CA SER A 521 7.17 -9.69 26.69
C SER A 521 7.21 -8.94 28.01
N ASN A 522 7.32 -7.61 28.00
CA ASN A 522 7.21 -6.81 29.22
C ASN A 522 5.74 -6.66 29.66
N ALA A 523 4.83 -6.43 28.72
CA ALA A 523 3.40 -6.23 29.01
C ALA A 523 2.74 -7.46 29.66
N HIS A 524 3.15 -8.69 29.28
CA HIS A 524 2.53 -9.90 29.84
C HIS A 524 3.01 -10.31 31.23
N ALA A 525 4.13 -9.75 31.71
CA ALA A 525 4.74 -10.17 32.97
C ALA A 525 3.76 -10.05 34.15
N GLU A 526 2.95 -8.99 34.16
CA GLU A 526 2.01 -8.64 35.24
C GLU A 526 0.56 -9.09 34.99
N LEU A 527 0.25 -9.68 33.83
CA LEU A 527 -1.12 -10.08 33.50
C LEU A 527 -1.59 -11.29 34.29
N LYS A 528 -2.74 -11.14 34.96
CA LYS A 528 -3.44 -12.19 35.71
C LYS A 528 -4.87 -12.47 35.24
N SER A 529 -5.53 -11.51 34.59
CA SER A 529 -6.91 -11.70 34.10
C SER A 529 -6.92 -12.68 32.92
N PRO A 530 -7.75 -13.74 32.97
CA PRO A 530 -7.88 -14.70 31.87
C PRO A 530 -8.24 -14.03 30.54
N GLU A 531 -9.14 -13.04 30.55
CA GLU A 531 -9.58 -12.34 29.33
C GLU A 531 -8.43 -11.53 28.72
N LYS A 532 -7.64 -10.84 29.56
CA LYS A 532 -6.45 -10.10 29.10
C LYS A 532 -5.37 -11.04 28.58
N LEU A 533 -5.20 -12.21 29.20
CA LEU A 533 -4.29 -13.25 28.71
C LEU A 533 -4.71 -13.74 27.32
N VAL A 534 -5.99 -14.08 27.12
CA VAL A 534 -6.49 -14.51 25.80
C VAL A 534 -6.32 -13.43 24.75
N TYR A 535 -6.62 -12.17 25.08
CA TYR A 535 -6.41 -11.05 24.15
C TYR A 535 -4.96 -10.96 23.68
N VAL A 536 -4.00 -11.06 24.61
CA VAL A 536 -2.56 -11.02 24.29
C VAL A 536 -2.11 -12.26 23.50
N ILE A 537 -2.58 -13.45 23.88
CA ILE A 537 -2.28 -14.68 23.14
C ILE A 537 -2.76 -14.55 21.70
N GLY A 538 -3.94 -13.97 21.48
CA GLY A 538 -4.46 -13.66 20.15
C GLY A 538 -3.50 -12.88 19.26
N ILE A 539 -2.90 -11.83 19.81
CA ILE A 539 -1.93 -10.98 19.11
C ILE A 539 -0.65 -11.77 18.82
N ILE A 540 -0.15 -12.52 19.81
CA ILE A 540 1.08 -13.33 19.67
C ILE A 540 0.90 -14.46 18.65
N ASN A 541 -0.27 -15.08 18.60
CA ASN A 541 -0.61 -16.09 17.62
C ASN A 541 -0.60 -15.52 16.20
N GLN A 542 -1.27 -14.38 16.01
CA GLN A 542 -1.27 -13.72 14.71
C GLN A 542 0.13 -13.31 14.28
N LEU A 543 0.94 -12.82 15.22
CA LEU A 543 2.33 -12.50 15.00
C LEU A 543 3.14 -13.74 14.58
N LYS A 544 2.93 -14.89 15.26
CA LYS A 544 3.59 -16.17 14.95
C LYS A 544 3.25 -16.66 13.54
N VAL A 545 1.98 -16.61 13.14
CA VAL A 545 1.52 -16.98 11.80
C VAL A 545 2.15 -16.07 10.74
N LYS A 546 2.06 -14.74 10.92
CA LYS A 546 2.57 -13.77 9.96
C LYS A 546 4.10 -13.86 9.83
N ILE A 547 4.84 -13.97 10.94
CA ILE A 547 6.30 -14.16 10.93
C ILE A 547 6.70 -15.42 10.16
N SER A 548 5.95 -16.51 10.30
CA SER A 548 6.23 -17.77 9.60
C SER A 548 6.00 -17.66 8.08
N SER A 549 5.14 -16.75 7.65
CA SER A 549 4.84 -16.50 6.23
C SER A 549 5.71 -15.43 5.56
N LEU A 550 6.59 -14.74 6.29
CA LEU A 550 7.43 -13.67 5.73
C LEU A 550 8.49 -14.26 4.79
N GLU A 551 8.42 -13.91 3.51
CA GLU A 551 9.41 -14.25 2.48
C GLU A 551 10.63 -13.28 2.52
N ILE A 552 11.16 -13.00 3.70
CA ILE A 552 12.31 -12.09 3.88
C ILE A 552 13.49 -12.92 4.38
N PRO A 553 14.72 -12.66 3.88
CA PRO A 553 15.92 -13.36 4.34
C PRO A 553 16.03 -13.33 5.87
N THR A 554 16.14 -14.51 6.46
CA THR A 554 16.28 -14.70 7.90
C THR A 554 17.75 -14.59 8.32
N THR A 555 18.03 -13.75 9.30
CA THR A 555 19.34 -13.69 9.99
C THR A 555 19.25 -14.40 11.35
N THR A 556 20.37 -14.60 12.04
CA THR A 556 20.38 -15.18 13.39
C THR A 556 19.46 -14.43 14.36
N ALA A 557 19.38 -13.10 14.27
CA ALA A 557 18.48 -12.29 15.08
C ALA A 557 16.99 -12.59 14.82
N THR A 558 16.64 -13.06 13.62
CA THR A 558 15.26 -13.44 13.27
C THR A 558 14.86 -14.77 13.91
N ASP A 559 15.79 -15.71 14.02
CA ASP A 559 15.55 -17.00 14.68
C ASP A 559 15.42 -16.82 16.19
N ASP A 560 16.24 -15.94 16.79
CA ASP A 560 16.10 -15.54 18.19
C ASP A 560 14.72 -14.92 18.45
N THR A 561 14.25 -14.04 17.56
CA THR A 561 12.92 -13.42 17.67
C THR A 561 11.81 -14.46 17.61
N LYS A 562 11.89 -15.43 16.68
CA LYS A 562 10.94 -16.55 16.59
C LYS A 562 10.96 -17.40 17.87
N GLU A 563 12.13 -17.66 18.44
CA GLU A 563 12.26 -18.42 19.69
C GLU A 563 11.63 -17.67 20.87
N ILE A 564 11.82 -16.35 20.97
CA ILE A 564 11.20 -15.52 22.01
C ILE A 564 9.68 -15.55 21.87
N VAL A 565 9.14 -15.42 20.65
CA VAL A 565 7.69 -15.54 20.39
C VAL A 565 7.15 -16.89 20.85
N ASN A 566 7.86 -17.99 20.56
CA ASN A 566 7.48 -19.34 21.00
C ASN A 566 7.52 -19.49 22.52
N LYS A 567 8.54 -18.95 23.19
CA LYS A 567 8.65 -18.94 24.67
C LYS A 567 7.53 -18.13 25.29
N LEU A 568 7.21 -16.97 24.72
CA LEU A 568 6.14 -16.09 25.16
C LEU A 568 4.76 -16.77 25.02
N SER A 569 4.48 -17.39 23.88
CA SER A 569 3.28 -18.19 23.65
C SER A 569 3.11 -19.28 24.72
N ASN A 570 4.14 -20.10 24.95
CA ASN A 570 4.13 -21.15 25.97
C ASN A 570 3.92 -20.61 27.40
N SER A 571 4.54 -19.47 27.73
CA SER A 571 4.38 -18.82 29.04
C SER A 571 2.96 -18.32 29.26
N LEU A 572 2.38 -17.65 28.24
CA LEU A 572 1.03 -17.14 28.27
C LEU A 572 -0.01 -18.26 28.39
N PHE A 573 0.12 -19.33 27.62
CA PHE A 573 -0.76 -20.49 27.72
C PHE A 573 -0.65 -21.18 29.08
N SER A 574 0.56 -21.31 29.63
CA SER A 574 0.76 -21.86 30.98
C SER A 574 0.00 -21.02 32.03
N LYS A 575 0.14 -19.68 31.99
CA LYS A 575 -0.61 -18.77 32.87
C LYS A 575 -2.12 -18.88 32.67
N LEU A 576 -2.57 -18.92 31.42
CA LEU A 576 -3.99 -19.03 31.09
C LEU A 576 -4.58 -20.30 31.70
N ILE A 577 -3.92 -21.43 31.49
CA ILE A 577 -4.39 -22.74 31.94
C ILE A 577 -4.48 -22.84 33.46
N GLU A 578 -3.58 -22.17 34.19
CA GLU A 578 -3.61 -22.09 35.64
C GLU A 578 -4.66 -21.09 36.17
N SER A 579 -5.02 -20.07 35.37
CA SER A 579 -5.92 -18.98 35.80
C SER A 579 -7.42 -19.25 35.61
N VAL A 580 -7.79 -20.17 34.70
CA VAL A 580 -9.19 -20.45 34.35
C VAL A 580 -9.93 -21.39 35.33
N PRO A 581 -9.29 -22.40 35.95
CA PRO A 581 -9.95 -23.25 36.96
C PRO A 581 -10.49 -22.43 38.13
N SER A 582 -11.80 -22.51 38.39
CA SER A 582 -12.49 -21.77 39.46
C SER A 582 -12.63 -22.60 40.75
N ASP A 583 -12.91 -21.95 41.88
CA ASP A 583 -13.17 -22.65 43.15
C ASP A 583 -14.31 -23.67 43.03
N ASP A 584 -15.38 -23.33 42.28
CA ASP A 584 -16.48 -24.25 41.97
C ASP A 584 -16.02 -25.51 41.23
N PHE A 585 -15.01 -25.38 40.35
CA PHE A 585 -14.45 -26.53 39.65
C PHE A 585 -13.73 -27.45 40.64
N TYR A 586 -12.88 -26.89 41.50
CA TYR A 586 -12.18 -27.67 42.53
C TYR A 586 -13.13 -28.29 43.55
N LEU A 587 -14.23 -27.60 43.90
CA LEU A 587 -15.29 -28.15 44.76
C LEU A 587 -15.95 -29.38 44.11
N LEU A 588 -16.32 -29.31 42.83
CA LEU A 588 -16.89 -30.45 42.11
C LEU A 588 -15.90 -31.63 42.00
N VAL A 589 -14.60 -31.35 41.86
CA VAL A 589 -13.56 -32.38 41.88
C VAL A 589 -13.47 -33.01 43.28
N ASP A 590 -13.44 -32.24 44.36
CA ASP A 590 -13.41 -32.78 45.74
C ASP A 590 -14.68 -33.60 46.04
N GLU A 591 -15.86 -33.13 45.62
CA GLU A 591 -17.11 -33.90 45.71
C GLU A 591 -17.01 -35.24 44.98
N SER A 592 -16.41 -35.27 43.78
CA SER A 592 -16.19 -36.51 43.03
C SER A 592 -15.24 -37.48 43.76
N ILE A 593 -14.22 -36.94 44.44
CA ILE A 593 -13.25 -37.70 45.23
C ILE A 593 -13.95 -38.30 46.45
N GLN A 594 -14.77 -37.51 47.18
CA GLN A 594 -15.54 -38.01 48.31
C GLN A 594 -16.54 -39.08 47.86
N GLU A 595 -17.28 -38.84 46.78
CA GLU A 595 -18.26 -39.78 46.22
C GLU A 595 -17.61 -41.14 45.89
N SER A 596 -16.45 -41.15 45.23
CA SER A 596 -15.73 -42.38 44.90
C SER A 596 -15.25 -43.16 46.13
N VAL A 597 -14.98 -42.48 47.26
CA VAL A 597 -14.51 -43.12 48.49
C VAL A 597 -15.68 -43.54 49.41
N THR A 598 -16.89 -43.03 49.16
CA THR A 598 -18.10 -43.36 49.95
C THR A 598 -19.12 -44.19 49.20
N ILE A 599 -18.95 -44.46 47.90
CA ILE A 599 -19.95 -45.21 47.12
C ILE A 599 -20.19 -46.61 47.70
N GLU A 600 -21.47 -46.98 47.83
CA GLU A 600 -21.93 -48.25 48.41
C GLU A 600 -22.56 -49.20 47.39
N THR A 601 -22.65 -48.80 46.11
CA THR A 601 -23.22 -49.64 45.05
C THR A 601 -22.35 -50.89 44.81
N VAL A 602 -22.96 -51.99 44.37
CA VAL A 602 -22.24 -53.26 44.10
C VAL A 602 -21.83 -53.40 42.62
N ASP A 603 -22.38 -52.57 41.74
CA ASP A 603 -22.13 -52.65 40.29
C ASP A 603 -20.73 -52.15 39.87
N ILE A 604 -20.18 -52.76 38.80
CA ILE A 604 -18.94 -52.31 38.17
C ILE A 604 -19.20 -50.97 37.44
N PRO A 605 -18.51 -49.87 37.81
CA PRO A 605 -18.75 -48.56 37.21
C PRO A 605 -18.21 -48.48 35.78
N VAL A 606 -19.09 -48.40 34.79
CA VAL A 606 -18.71 -48.22 33.36
C VAL A 606 -18.60 -46.75 32.93
N ARG A 607 -18.70 -45.80 33.86
CA ARG A 607 -18.59 -44.36 33.60
C ARG A 607 -17.96 -43.64 34.79
N PRO A 608 -17.32 -42.47 34.59
CA PRO A 608 -16.91 -41.61 35.68
C PRO A 608 -18.12 -41.13 36.50
N THR A 609 -17.84 -40.67 37.72
CA THR A 609 -18.82 -39.96 38.56
C THR A 609 -19.38 -38.74 37.82
N LEU A 610 -20.68 -38.51 37.97
CA LEU A 610 -21.34 -37.37 37.32
C LEU A 610 -20.78 -36.04 37.81
N LYS A 611 -20.25 -35.99 39.04
CA LYS A 611 -19.57 -34.82 39.60
C LYS A 611 -18.29 -34.47 38.84
N LEU A 612 -17.45 -35.47 38.52
CA LEU A 612 -16.26 -35.25 37.72
C LEU A 612 -16.60 -34.83 36.29
N VAL A 613 -17.61 -35.45 35.67
CA VAL A 613 -18.13 -35.05 34.35
C VAL A 613 -18.57 -33.59 34.35
N ARG A 614 -19.34 -33.17 35.36
CA ARG A 614 -19.78 -31.78 35.53
C ARG A 614 -18.61 -30.83 35.76
N ALA A 615 -17.59 -31.24 36.51
CA ALA A 615 -16.39 -30.45 36.73
C ALA A 615 -15.68 -30.15 35.41
N LEU A 616 -15.42 -31.17 34.60
CA LEU A 616 -14.73 -30.99 33.31
C LEU A 616 -15.57 -30.22 32.30
N TYR A 617 -16.89 -30.44 32.27
CA TYR A 617 -17.79 -29.62 31.47
C TYR A 617 -17.75 -28.14 31.87
N LYS A 618 -17.79 -27.86 33.18
CA LYS A 618 -17.69 -26.50 33.72
C LYS A 618 -16.36 -25.85 33.34
N LEU A 619 -15.26 -26.60 33.44
CA LEU A 619 -13.93 -26.13 33.06
C LEU A 619 -13.87 -25.78 31.56
N SER A 620 -14.34 -26.67 30.68
CA SER A 620 -14.44 -26.41 29.24
C SER A 620 -15.28 -25.17 28.93
N SER A 621 -16.44 -25.04 29.59
CA SER A 621 -17.31 -23.86 29.45
C SER A 621 -16.62 -22.58 29.90
N ASN A 622 -15.82 -22.61 30.97
CA ASN A 622 -15.07 -21.44 31.44
C ASN A 622 -14.03 -21.01 30.38
N TYR A 623 -13.27 -21.95 29.79
CA TYR A 623 -12.31 -21.62 28.72
C TYR A 623 -13.00 -20.96 27.51
N LEU A 624 -14.13 -21.50 27.06
CA LEU A 624 -14.89 -20.93 25.94
C LEU A 624 -15.45 -19.54 26.28
N SER A 625 -15.96 -19.35 27.51
CA SER A 625 -16.48 -18.06 27.95
C SER A 625 -15.39 -16.99 28.00
N VAL A 626 -14.21 -17.31 28.52
CA VAL A 626 -13.07 -16.38 28.53
C VAL A 626 -12.65 -16.03 27.08
N ALA A 627 -12.63 -17.02 26.18
CA ALA A 627 -12.32 -16.79 24.77
C ALA A 627 -13.35 -15.87 24.08
N GLN A 628 -14.64 -16.09 24.32
CA GLN A 628 -15.71 -15.23 23.81
C GLN A 628 -15.63 -13.81 24.35
N ASN A 629 -15.44 -13.64 25.66
CA ASN A 629 -15.38 -12.32 26.31
C ASN A 629 -14.20 -11.47 25.84
N SER A 630 -13.13 -12.12 25.36
CA SER A 630 -11.95 -11.46 24.79
C SER A 630 -12.06 -11.15 23.28
N ASN A 631 -13.17 -11.54 22.64
CA ASN A 631 -13.36 -11.54 21.18
C ASN A 631 -12.33 -12.38 20.40
N ASN A 632 -11.85 -13.48 20.99
CA ASN A 632 -10.89 -14.36 20.34
C ASN A 632 -11.27 -15.85 20.49
N SER A 633 -12.40 -16.21 19.89
CA SER A 633 -12.95 -17.58 19.95
C SER A 633 -12.06 -18.63 19.27
N ASN A 634 -11.20 -18.21 18.33
CA ASN A 634 -10.43 -19.11 17.48
C ASN A 634 -9.02 -19.40 18.03
N ILE A 635 -8.71 -18.91 19.24
CA ILE A 635 -7.41 -19.07 19.91
C ILE A 635 -6.93 -20.53 20.01
N PHE A 636 -7.84 -21.51 19.99
CA PHE A 636 -7.52 -22.94 20.11
C PHE A 636 -7.57 -23.72 18.79
N LEU A 637 -7.84 -23.07 17.65
CA LEU A 637 -8.10 -23.74 16.37
C LEU A 637 -6.90 -23.73 15.41
N GLU A 638 -6.01 -22.73 15.49
CA GLU A 638 -4.89 -22.61 14.55
C GLU A 638 -3.78 -23.64 14.83
N ALA A 639 -3.41 -24.43 13.82
CA ALA A 639 -2.49 -25.57 13.96
C ALA A 639 -1.17 -25.24 14.70
N GLN A 640 -0.52 -24.11 14.39
CA GLN A 640 0.74 -23.69 15.02
C GLN A 640 0.59 -23.25 16.49
N VAL A 641 -0.62 -22.92 16.91
CA VAL A 641 -0.97 -22.44 18.26
C VAL A 641 -1.48 -23.60 19.11
N THR A 642 -2.27 -24.47 18.49
CA THR A 642 -2.86 -25.66 19.11
C THR A 642 -1.81 -26.53 19.81
N GLU A 643 -0.60 -26.62 19.25
CA GLU A 643 0.51 -27.37 19.87
C GLU A 643 0.95 -26.79 21.24
N ASP A 644 1.09 -25.46 21.34
CA ASP A 644 1.49 -24.79 22.59
C ASP A 644 0.40 -24.99 23.67
N PHE A 645 -0.87 -24.86 23.29
CA PHE A 645 -2.01 -25.11 24.16
C PHE A 645 -2.05 -26.57 24.64
N ILE A 646 -1.96 -27.55 23.73
CA ILE A 646 -1.98 -28.99 24.05
C ILE A 646 -0.85 -29.32 25.02
N LYS A 647 0.37 -28.83 24.76
CA LYS A 647 1.55 -29.08 25.61
C LYS A 647 1.35 -28.55 27.03
N CYS A 648 0.89 -27.31 27.17
CA CYS A 648 0.66 -26.71 28.49
C CYS A 648 -0.51 -27.39 29.21
N LYS A 649 -1.59 -27.70 28.49
CA LYS A 649 -2.77 -28.40 29.02
C LYS A 649 -2.41 -29.79 29.52
N ASN A 650 -1.71 -30.58 28.71
CA ASN A 650 -1.32 -31.95 29.08
C ASN A 650 -0.45 -31.95 30.33
N LYS A 651 0.52 -31.03 30.41
CA LYS A 651 1.38 -30.88 31.60
C LYS A 651 0.58 -30.54 32.86
N TRP A 652 -0.40 -29.63 32.76
CA TRP A 652 -1.25 -29.24 33.89
C TRP A 652 -2.21 -30.36 34.31
N VAL A 653 -2.86 -31.03 33.34
CA VAL A 653 -3.77 -32.15 33.61
C VAL A 653 -3.02 -33.29 34.31
N GLU A 654 -1.84 -33.66 33.80
CA GLU A 654 -1.06 -34.77 34.34
C GLU A 654 -0.51 -34.45 35.75
N LYS A 655 0.16 -33.31 35.92
CA LYS A 655 0.86 -32.99 37.19
C LYS A 655 -0.08 -32.45 38.26
N ASN A 656 -0.88 -31.45 37.91
CA ASN A 656 -1.67 -30.72 38.89
C ASN A 656 -3.02 -31.39 39.10
N LEU A 657 -3.82 -31.60 38.04
CA LEU A 657 -5.16 -32.15 38.19
C LEU A 657 -5.14 -33.62 38.63
N ILE A 658 -4.40 -34.48 37.92
CA ILE A 658 -4.32 -35.91 38.22
C ILE A 658 -3.43 -36.15 39.45
N GLY A 659 -2.18 -35.68 39.41
CA GLY A 659 -1.22 -35.91 40.50
C GLY A 659 -1.59 -35.20 41.81
N GLU A 660 -1.55 -33.86 41.80
CA GLU A 660 -1.65 -33.08 43.04
C GLU A 660 -3.06 -32.98 43.62
N VAL A 661 -4.09 -32.91 42.78
CA VAL A 661 -5.48 -32.72 43.21
C VAL A 661 -6.17 -34.06 43.38
N PHE A 662 -6.26 -34.87 42.32
CA PHE A 662 -7.06 -36.08 42.32
C PHE A 662 -6.43 -37.20 43.16
N LEU A 663 -5.20 -37.65 42.84
CA LEU A 663 -4.58 -38.78 43.55
C LEU A 663 -4.29 -38.46 45.03
N ASN A 664 -3.71 -37.28 45.32
CA ASN A 664 -3.50 -36.85 46.72
C ASN A 664 -4.83 -36.64 47.46
N GLY A 665 -5.87 -36.13 46.78
CA GLY A 665 -7.20 -35.95 47.36
C GLY A 665 -7.84 -37.29 47.75
N ILE A 666 -7.71 -38.30 46.89
CA ILE A 666 -8.12 -39.68 47.17
C ILE A 666 -7.35 -40.22 48.38
N GLU A 667 -6.02 -40.13 48.40
CA GLU A 667 -5.20 -40.63 49.50
C GLU A 667 -5.57 -39.98 50.85
N LYS A 668 -5.74 -38.65 50.87
CA LYS A 668 -6.18 -37.90 52.05
C LYS A 668 -7.59 -38.32 52.50
N SER A 669 -8.51 -38.53 51.57
CA SER A 669 -9.89 -38.93 51.88
C SER A 669 -9.94 -40.34 52.46
N ILE A 670 -9.15 -41.26 51.92
CA ILE A 670 -9.01 -42.62 52.45
C ILE A 670 -8.38 -42.61 53.85
N LYS A 671 -7.33 -41.81 54.09
CA LYS A 671 -6.71 -41.65 55.41
C LYS A 671 -7.70 -41.07 56.44
N LYS A 672 -8.44 -40.01 56.09
CA LYS A 672 -9.50 -39.44 56.95
C LYS A 672 -10.59 -40.46 57.29
N LYS A 673 -10.95 -41.34 56.35
CA LYS A 673 -11.90 -42.43 56.57
C LYS A 673 -11.37 -43.46 57.58
N LYS A 674 -10.09 -43.85 57.49
CA LYS A 674 -9.43 -44.72 58.50
C LYS A 674 -9.44 -44.08 59.88
N GLU A 675 -9.11 -42.79 60.00
CA GLU A 675 -9.11 -42.10 61.30
C GLU A 675 -10.51 -42.00 61.91
N LYS A 676 -11.55 -41.79 61.10
CA LYS A 676 -12.94 -41.80 61.58
C LYS A 676 -13.36 -43.20 62.07
N SER A 677 -12.95 -44.29 61.40
CA SER A 677 -13.26 -45.65 61.87
C SER A 677 -12.50 -45.99 63.17
N LEU A 678 -11.23 -45.58 63.29
CA LEU A 678 -10.42 -45.75 64.51
C LEU A 678 -10.95 -44.93 65.70
N LYS A 679 -11.42 -43.70 65.48
CA LYS A 679 -12.04 -42.90 66.54
C LYS A 679 -13.39 -43.46 66.99
N SER A 680 -14.15 -44.12 66.11
CA SER A 680 -15.37 -44.81 66.51
C SER A 680 -15.11 -46.06 67.37
N THR A 681 -13.92 -46.66 67.28
CA THR A 681 -13.54 -47.84 68.08
C THR A 681 -12.77 -47.51 69.36
N ALA A 682 -12.19 -46.32 69.50
CA ALA A 682 -11.33 -45.97 70.65
C ALA A 682 -12.06 -45.33 71.85
N VAL A 683 -13.40 -45.24 71.85
CA VAL A 683 -14.16 -44.61 72.97
C VAL A 683 -14.53 -45.61 74.08
N ASP A 684 -14.40 -46.92 73.87
CA ASP A 684 -14.58 -47.90 74.94
C ASP A 684 -13.27 -48.10 75.73
N GLY A 685 -12.93 -47.14 76.58
CA GLY A 685 -11.96 -47.37 77.65
C GLY A 685 -11.15 -46.17 78.08
N LYS A 686 -11.71 -45.35 78.97
CA LYS A 686 -11.06 -44.90 80.22
C LYS A 686 -11.96 -43.96 81.01
N GLU A 687 -12.34 -44.43 82.19
CA GLU A 687 -12.90 -43.63 83.26
C GLU A 687 -11.85 -42.61 83.77
N SER A 688 -12.19 -41.33 83.71
CA SER A 688 -11.76 -40.34 84.69
C SER A 688 -12.84 -39.28 84.80
N PRO A 689 -13.49 -39.14 85.96
CA PRO A 689 -14.39 -38.04 86.25
C PRO A 689 -13.54 -36.94 86.86
N ASP A 690 -13.33 -35.84 86.15
CA ASP A 690 -13.13 -34.57 86.83
C ASP A 690 -13.28 -33.37 85.91
N ARG A 691 -13.99 -32.39 86.47
CA ARG A 691 -13.82 -30.96 86.29
C ARG A 691 -14.76 -30.22 85.32
N ALA A 692 -15.72 -29.61 86.01
CA ALA A 692 -16.13 -28.21 85.90
C ALA A 692 -16.84 -27.78 84.61
N LEU A 693 -18.17 -27.75 84.75
CA LEU A 693 -19.02 -26.68 84.24
C LEU A 693 -18.39 -25.30 84.55
N GLU A 694 -17.69 -24.71 83.60
CA GLU A 694 -17.60 -23.25 83.50
C GLU A 694 -18.52 -22.79 82.38
N LYS A 695 -19.52 -22.04 82.80
CA LYS A 695 -20.44 -21.29 81.94
C LYS A 695 -19.64 -20.15 81.31
N GLU A 696 -19.25 -20.29 80.04
CA GLU A 696 -18.97 -19.13 79.21
C GLU A 696 -20.16 -18.85 78.30
N THR A 697 -20.67 -17.65 78.52
CA THR A 697 -21.79 -16.98 77.90
C THR A 697 -21.64 -16.95 76.39
N THR A 698 -22.57 -17.59 75.68
CA THR A 698 -22.81 -17.39 74.25
C THR A 698 -23.40 -16.00 74.02
N GLN A 699 -22.54 -15.01 73.79
CA GLN A 699 -22.95 -13.75 73.15
C GLN A 699 -22.96 -13.97 71.65
N SER A 700 -24.14 -14.35 71.14
CA SER A 700 -24.49 -14.34 69.74
C SER A 700 -24.86 -12.90 69.35
N ASP A 701 -23.96 -12.23 68.65
CA ASP A 701 -24.23 -10.94 68.01
C ASP A 701 -25.14 -11.15 66.79
N SER A 702 -26.44 -11.10 67.05
CA SER A 702 -27.46 -10.95 66.01
C SER A 702 -27.45 -9.51 65.49
N ALA A 703 -26.74 -9.26 64.39
CA ALA A 703 -26.85 -8.01 63.65
C ALA A 703 -28.20 -7.96 62.92
N LYS A 704 -29.19 -7.32 63.57
CA LYS A 704 -30.50 -6.98 63.00
C LYS A 704 -30.33 -5.99 61.84
N ILE A 705 -30.53 -6.48 60.62
CA ILE A 705 -30.80 -5.68 59.43
C ILE A 705 -32.12 -4.94 59.67
N LYS A 706 -32.04 -3.62 59.81
CA LYS A 706 -33.21 -2.73 59.86
C LYS A 706 -33.78 -2.58 58.45
N THR A 707 -34.89 -3.27 58.20
CA THR A 707 -35.88 -2.93 57.18
C THR A 707 -36.33 -1.49 57.41
N LYS A 708 -36.09 -0.62 56.43
CA LYS A 708 -36.57 0.76 56.40
C LYS A 708 -37.76 0.79 55.45
N GLU A 709 -38.92 1.08 56.02
CA GLU A 709 -40.21 1.20 55.34
C GLU A 709 -40.23 2.29 54.28
N GLU A 710 -41.18 2.07 53.38
CA GLU A 710 -41.65 2.84 52.24
C GLU A 710 -41.79 4.35 52.51
N ASN A 711 -41.39 5.14 51.51
CA ASN A 711 -42.01 6.43 51.24
C ASN A 711 -42.16 6.54 49.72
N GLU A 712 -43.35 6.17 49.25
CA GLU A 712 -43.90 6.64 48.00
C GLU A 712 -44.04 8.17 48.08
N ALA A 713 -43.40 8.88 47.16
CA ALA A 713 -43.75 10.25 46.84
C ALA A 713 -43.74 10.38 45.32
N GLU A 714 -44.94 10.31 44.77
CA GLU A 714 -45.26 10.71 43.41
C GLU A 714 -44.71 12.12 43.11
N GLN A 715 -43.93 12.25 42.05
CA GLN A 715 -43.87 13.52 41.32
C GLN A 715 -43.85 13.25 39.82
N THR A 716 -45.06 13.23 39.28
CA THR A 716 -45.36 13.36 37.85
C THR A 716 -45.10 14.80 37.41
N THR A 717 -44.15 14.99 36.48
CA THR A 717 -44.09 16.17 35.60
C THR A 717 -43.58 15.69 34.24
N LYS A 718 -44.49 15.41 33.30
CA LYS A 718 -45.07 16.34 32.30
C LYS A 718 -44.17 16.50 31.06
N GLU A 719 -44.51 15.68 30.05
CA GLU A 719 -44.55 15.95 28.61
C GLU A 719 -43.73 17.14 28.06
N LYS A 720 -42.87 16.84 27.08
CA LYS A 720 -42.76 17.67 25.87
C LYS A 720 -42.15 16.93 24.67
N SER A 721 -43.05 16.59 23.75
CA SER A 721 -42.97 16.80 22.29
C SER A 721 -41.70 16.44 21.52
N GLU A 722 -41.79 15.34 20.77
CA GLU A 722 -41.66 15.27 19.31
C GLU A 722 -40.90 16.39 18.59
N LYS A 723 -39.85 16.00 17.86
CA LYS A 723 -39.68 16.39 16.47
C LYS A 723 -38.79 15.39 15.74
N GLU A 724 -39.44 14.52 14.98
CA GLU A 724 -38.87 13.69 13.93
C GLU A 724 -38.19 14.57 12.87
N SER A 725 -36.93 14.30 12.57
CA SER A 725 -36.29 14.72 11.33
C SER A 725 -36.07 13.47 10.47
N LYS A 726 -36.95 13.31 9.48
CA LYS A 726 -36.83 12.36 8.37
C LYS A 726 -35.61 12.72 7.54
N GLU A 727 -34.61 11.86 7.50
CA GLU A 727 -33.59 11.89 6.46
C GLU A 727 -33.70 10.59 5.64
N LYS A 728 -33.97 10.78 4.34
CA LYS A 728 -34.18 9.73 3.36
C LYS A 728 -32.86 9.03 3.10
N THR A 729 -32.78 7.74 3.40
CA THR A 729 -31.79 6.82 2.84
C THR A 729 -32.13 6.56 1.38
N GLU A 730 -31.26 6.99 0.46
CA GLU A 730 -31.25 6.52 -0.92
C GLU A 730 -30.68 5.10 -0.95
N ASP A 731 -31.45 4.25 -1.63
CA ASP A 731 -31.34 2.82 -1.82
C ASP A 731 -30.49 2.51 -3.08
N ASP A 732 -30.16 1.23 -3.26
CA ASP A 732 -29.66 0.59 -4.48
C ASP A 732 -28.14 0.71 -4.80
N GLY A 733 -27.33 0.01 -4.01
CA GLY A 733 -26.00 -0.47 -4.41
C GLY A 733 -26.02 -1.98 -4.66
N ASP A 734 -26.38 -2.39 -5.89
CA ASP A 734 -26.35 -3.75 -6.43
C ASP A 734 -24.97 -4.43 -6.19
N ILE A 735 -24.86 -5.27 -5.16
CA ILE A 735 -23.72 -6.19 -4.99
C ILE A 735 -24.14 -7.55 -5.54
N LYS A 736 -23.81 -7.77 -6.83
CA LYS A 736 -23.83 -9.08 -7.46
C LYS A 736 -22.70 -9.93 -6.87
N THR A 737 -23.03 -10.82 -5.95
CA THR A 737 -22.15 -11.92 -5.54
C THR A 737 -22.29 -13.07 -6.53
N ASP A 738 -21.22 -13.34 -7.27
CA ASP A 738 -21.09 -14.49 -8.15
C ASP A 738 -21.07 -15.79 -7.32
N GLU A 739 -22.23 -16.43 -7.19
CA GLU A 739 -22.38 -17.80 -6.72
C GLU A 739 -21.97 -18.77 -7.84
N ALA A 740 -20.73 -19.27 -7.81
CA ALA A 740 -20.34 -20.43 -8.61
C ALA A 740 -19.34 -21.31 -7.84
N ASN A 741 -19.56 -22.63 -7.93
CA ASN A 741 -18.79 -23.72 -7.32
C ASN A 741 -18.92 -23.94 -5.80
N VAL A 742 -20.13 -24.31 -5.36
CA VAL A 742 -20.27 -25.32 -4.29
C VAL A 742 -20.35 -26.69 -4.98
N ASN A 743 -19.21 -27.36 -5.14
CA ASN A 743 -19.20 -28.74 -5.59
C ASN A 743 -19.56 -29.63 -4.39
N SER A 744 -20.77 -30.16 -4.46
CA SER A 744 -21.37 -31.17 -3.60
C SER A 744 -20.43 -32.37 -3.40
N LEU A 745 -19.98 -32.58 -2.16
CA LEU A 745 -19.35 -33.83 -1.75
C LEU A 745 -20.45 -34.86 -1.54
N ASP A 746 -20.48 -35.84 -2.44
CA ASP A 746 -21.43 -36.95 -2.45
C ASP A 746 -21.44 -37.72 -1.13
N GLN A 747 -22.66 -37.90 -0.63
CA GLN A 747 -23.01 -38.72 0.52
C GLN A 747 -22.75 -40.19 0.17
N ALA A 748 -21.71 -40.78 0.74
CA ALA A 748 -21.54 -42.23 0.76
C ALA A 748 -22.42 -42.81 1.87
N GLU A 749 -23.60 -43.30 1.47
CA GLU A 749 -24.53 -44.09 2.26
C GLU A 749 -23.83 -45.34 2.82
N GLU A 750 -23.43 -45.33 4.09
CA GLU A 750 -23.11 -46.56 4.81
C GLU A 750 -24.41 -47.26 5.20
N LYS A 751 -24.52 -48.48 4.68
CA LYS A 751 -25.66 -49.39 4.80
C LYS A 751 -26.02 -49.62 6.26
N ILE A 752 -27.26 -49.27 6.58
CA ILE A 752 -27.99 -49.67 7.77
C ILE A 752 -28.31 -51.16 7.60
N ASP A 753 -27.50 -52.04 8.16
CA ASP A 753 -27.91 -53.43 8.40
C ASP A 753 -28.86 -53.42 9.60
N GLU A 754 -30.16 -53.46 9.30
CA GLU A 754 -31.22 -53.70 10.29
C GLU A 754 -30.97 -55.03 11.03
N PRO A 755 -30.92 -55.03 12.37
CA PRO A 755 -30.85 -56.27 13.13
C PRO A 755 -32.20 -56.98 13.07
N GLN A 756 -32.20 -58.17 12.47
CA GLN A 756 -33.34 -59.08 12.52
C GLN A 756 -33.70 -59.42 13.97
N SER A 757 -34.89 -58.96 14.35
CA SER A 757 -35.92 -59.64 15.14
C SER A 757 -35.49 -60.65 16.21
N GLU A 758 -35.82 -60.29 17.45
CA GLU A 758 -36.48 -61.15 18.44
C GLU A 758 -35.83 -62.52 18.74
N SER A 759 -34.95 -62.55 19.74
CA SER A 759 -34.97 -63.67 20.68
C SER A 759 -35.42 -63.17 22.04
N LYS A 760 -36.61 -63.65 22.41
CA LYS A 760 -37.32 -63.42 23.66
C LYS A 760 -36.46 -63.81 24.84
N GLU A 761 -36.49 -62.93 25.84
CA GLU A 761 -36.63 -63.23 27.27
C GLU A 761 -36.47 -64.71 27.64
N LYS A 762 -35.32 -65.03 28.21
CA LYS A 762 -35.22 -66.03 29.28
C LYS A 762 -34.63 -65.34 30.49
N GLU A 763 -35.51 -64.73 31.27
CA GLU A 763 -35.31 -64.47 32.70
C GLU A 763 -35.41 -65.81 33.47
N PRO A 764 -34.90 -65.89 34.72
CA PRO A 764 -33.67 -66.62 34.97
C PRO A 764 -33.91 -67.94 35.70
N GLU A 765 -33.10 -68.96 35.39
CA GLU A 765 -32.95 -70.11 36.29
C GLU A 765 -31.94 -69.75 37.38
N SER A 766 -32.50 -69.43 38.54
CA SER A 766 -31.86 -69.45 39.84
C SER A 766 -31.20 -70.81 40.09
N ASN A 767 -29.89 -70.91 39.86
CA ASN A 767 -29.09 -71.92 40.54
C ASN A 767 -28.51 -71.26 41.79
N GLU A 768 -29.27 -71.38 42.87
CA GLU A 768 -28.78 -71.39 44.24
C GLU A 768 -27.77 -72.55 44.36
N GLU A 769 -26.52 -72.32 43.95
CA GLU A 769 -25.39 -73.08 44.52
C GLU A 769 -24.84 -72.25 45.68
N ASP A 770 -25.54 -72.39 46.81
CA ASP A 770 -24.94 -72.30 48.14
C ASP A 770 -23.86 -73.40 48.23
N ASP A 771 -22.59 -73.00 48.17
CA ASP A 771 -21.38 -73.71 48.63
C ASP A 771 -20.25 -73.21 47.72
N ASP A 772 -19.36 -72.32 48.13
CA ASP A 772 -18.39 -72.62 49.17
C ASP A 772 -17.93 -71.27 49.74
N ASN A 773 -18.18 -71.12 51.04
CA ASN A 773 -17.62 -70.08 51.88
C ASN A 773 -16.12 -70.39 52.09
N GLY A 774 -15.39 -70.44 50.98
CA GLY A 774 -14.02 -70.91 50.86
C GLY A 774 -13.05 -69.78 51.10
N LYS A 775 -12.86 -69.43 52.37
CA LYS A 775 -11.70 -68.70 52.88
C LYS A 775 -11.37 -67.42 52.09
N THR A 776 -12.12 -66.36 52.34
CA THR A 776 -11.45 -65.06 52.49
C THR A 776 -10.41 -65.25 53.59
N GLU A 777 -9.14 -65.34 53.22
CA GLU A 777 -8.06 -65.08 54.15
C GLU A 777 -8.40 -63.74 54.80
N ILE A 778 -8.79 -63.82 56.06
CA ILE A 778 -8.91 -62.69 56.97
C ILE A 778 -7.46 -62.26 57.23
N VAL A 779 -6.82 -61.71 56.21
CA VAL A 779 -5.65 -60.89 56.41
C VAL A 779 -6.21 -59.70 57.17
N ASN A 780 -5.86 -59.62 58.46
CA ASN A 780 -6.19 -58.55 59.40
C ASN A 780 -5.72 -57.14 58.96
N GLY A 781 -5.52 -56.90 57.67
CA GLY A 781 -5.45 -55.57 57.11
C GLY A 781 -6.86 -55.04 56.97
N THR A 782 -7.28 -54.17 57.88
CA THR A 782 -8.47 -53.31 57.71
C THR A 782 -8.40 -52.65 56.33
N THR A 783 -9.12 -53.20 55.35
CA THR A 783 -9.21 -52.61 54.02
C THR A 783 -9.98 -51.30 54.17
N SER A 784 -9.41 -50.22 53.64
CA SER A 784 -10.01 -48.88 53.80
C SER A 784 -11.06 -48.54 52.75
N ILE A 785 -11.08 -49.30 51.66
CA ILE A 785 -11.97 -49.12 50.53
C ILE A 785 -12.50 -50.48 50.06
N THR A 786 -13.69 -50.49 49.48
CA THR A 786 -14.31 -51.68 48.88
C THR A 786 -13.88 -51.88 47.41
N LYS A 787 -14.16 -53.06 46.82
CA LYS A 787 -13.89 -53.33 45.39
C LYS A 787 -14.55 -52.29 44.48
N THR A 788 -15.82 -51.95 44.74
CA THR A 788 -16.56 -50.94 43.97
C THR A 788 -15.96 -49.55 44.09
N GLN A 789 -15.56 -49.12 45.30
CA GLN A 789 -14.90 -47.83 45.51
C GLN A 789 -13.59 -47.76 44.71
N ALA A 790 -12.79 -48.83 44.75
CA ALA A 790 -11.57 -48.91 43.97
C ALA A 790 -11.82 -48.84 42.45
N LEU A 791 -12.82 -49.56 41.94
CA LEU A 791 -13.21 -49.47 40.53
C LEU A 791 -13.77 -48.08 40.15
N SER A 792 -14.46 -47.39 41.06
CA SER A 792 -14.93 -46.01 40.83
C SER A 792 -13.78 -45.02 40.74
N ILE A 793 -12.75 -45.19 41.57
CA ILE A 793 -11.52 -44.41 41.50
C ILE A 793 -10.81 -44.64 40.15
N ILE A 794 -10.73 -45.91 39.70
CA ILE A 794 -10.19 -46.25 38.37
C ILE A 794 -11.02 -45.59 37.27
N ALA A 795 -12.35 -45.64 37.33
CA ALA A 795 -13.21 -45.05 36.31
C ALA A 795 -12.99 -43.53 36.17
N ASN A 796 -12.91 -42.81 37.28
CA ASN A 796 -12.60 -41.38 37.30
C ASN A 796 -11.18 -41.09 36.78
N TYR A 797 -10.19 -41.88 37.20
CA TYR A 797 -8.80 -41.74 36.76
C TYR A 797 -8.65 -41.97 35.26
N THR A 798 -9.22 -43.06 34.72
CA THR A 798 -9.27 -43.35 33.29
C THR A 798 -9.93 -42.23 32.50
N PHE A 799 -11.01 -41.64 33.04
CA PHE A 799 -11.68 -40.52 32.38
C PHE A 799 -10.77 -39.29 32.26
N LEU A 800 -9.99 -38.96 33.29
CA LEU A 800 -9.01 -37.88 33.24
C LEU A 800 -7.89 -38.15 32.23
N LEU A 801 -7.43 -39.41 32.13
CA LEU A 801 -6.40 -39.79 31.15
C LEU A 801 -6.85 -39.62 29.70
N HIS A 802 -8.15 -39.73 29.40
CA HIS A 802 -8.66 -39.50 28.06
C HIS A 802 -8.52 -38.06 27.54
N PHE A 803 -8.22 -37.09 28.41
CA PHE A 803 -7.86 -35.73 28.02
C PHE A 803 -6.38 -35.58 27.61
N LEU A 804 -5.57 -36.60 27.89
CA LEU A 804 -4.16 -36.70 27.48
C LEU A 804 -4.01 -37.64 26.27
N ASN A 805 -4.71 -38.79 26.31
CA ASN A 805 -4.55 -39.88 25.36
C ASN A 805 -5.86 -40.20 24.63
N SER A 806 -5.78 -40.45 23.32
CA SER A 806 -6.94 -40.86 22.51
C SER A 806 -7.47 -42.25 22.89
N LYS A 807 -6.59 -43.11 23.38
CA LYS A 807 -6.86 -44.46 23.90
C LYS A 807 -6.10 -44.63 25.22
N VAL A 808 -6.76 -45.24 26.19
CA VAL A 808 -6.19 -45.56 27.51
C VAL A 808 -6.20 -47.07 27.65
N ASP A 809 -5.06 -47.65 27.99
CA ASP A 809 -4.86 -49.09 28.17
C ASP A 809 -4.54 -49.44 29.64
N LEU A 810 -4.44 -50.73 29.94
CA LEU A 810 -4.17 -51.24 31.30
C LEU A 810 -2.85 -50.72 31.90
N GLU A 811 -1.85 -50.44 31.07
CA GLU A 811 -0.53 -49.94 31.49
C GLU A 811 -0.60 -48.49 31.98
N ASP A 812 -1.52 -47.68 31.43
CA ASP A 812 -1.63 -46.25 31.75
C ASP A 812 -2.19 -46.00 33.17
N ILE A 813 -2.83 -47.01 33.77
CA ILE A 813 -3.49 -46.94 35.09
C ILE A 813 -2.67 -47.59 36.21
N GLU A 814 -1.41 -47.96 35.97
CA GLU A 814 -0.57 -48.60 36.98
C GLU A 814 -0.43 -47.78 38.26
N SER A 815 -0.26 -46.46 38.13
CA SER A 815 -0.09 -45.54 39.27
C SER A 815 -1.28 -45.56 40.23
N VAL A 816 -2.50 -45.50 39.70
CA VAL A 816 -3.72 -45.57 40.52
C VAL A 816 -3.94 -46.98 41.05
N THR A 817 -3.56 -48.01 40.28
CA THR A 817 -3.69 -49.41 40.71
C THR A 817 -2.76 -49.73 41.89
N GLN A 818 -1.55 -49.17 41.92
CA GLN A 818 -0.63 -49.29 43.06
C GLN A 818 -1.15 -48.57 44.32
N LEU A 819 -1.70 -47.36 44.15
CA LEU A 819 -2.35 -46.63 45.24
C LEU A 819 -3.52 -47.43 45.81
N ILE A 820 -4.37 -47.97 44.93
CA ILE A 820 -5.50 -48.82 45.30
C ILE A 820 -5.02 -50.08 46.02
N LYS A 821 -4.02 -50.80 45.52
CA LYS A 821 -3.47 -52.00 46.14
C LYS A 821 -3.03 -51.75 47.58
N THR A 822 -2.44 -50.58 47.85
CA THR A 822 -2.01 -50.16 49.19
C THR A 822 -3.18 -49.98 50.17
N HIS A 823 -4.38 -49.65 49.68
CA HIS A 823 -5.55 -49.32 50.50
C HIS A 823 -6.66 -50.38 50.49
N TYR A 824 -6.75 -51.16 49.41
CA TYR A 824 -7.69 -52.27 49.19
C TYR A 824 -7.10 -53.60 49.69
N GLY A 825 -5.77 -53.75 49.73
CA GLY A 825 -5.09 -54.91 50.30
C GLY A 825 -5.02 -56.14 49.38
N ALA A 826 -5.64 -56.10 48.21
CA ALA A 826 -5.58 -57.16 47.18
C ALA A 826 -5.45 -56.56 45.77
N ASP A 827 -5.16 -57.41 44.79
CA ASP A 827 -5.24 -57.02 43.38
C ASP A 827 -6.69 -57.09 42.89
N ILE A 828 -7.10 -56.15 42.06
CA ILE A 828 -8.41 -56.17 41.40
C ILE A 828 -8.29 -57.01 40.13
N GLU A 829 -9.28 -57.86 39.87
CA GLU A 829 -9.35 -58.67 38.65
C GLU A 829 -9.21 -57.80 37.38
N THR A 830 -8.25 -58.16 36.53
CA THR A 830 -7.96 -57.45 35.28
C THR A 830 -9.19 -57.35 34.36
N SER A 831 -10.08 -58.34 34.38
CA SER A 831 -11.35 -58.33 33.64
C SER A 831 -12.26 -57.18 34.08
N SER A 832 -12.41 -56.97 35.39
CA SER A 832 -13.21 -55.88 35.95
C SER A 832 -12.61 -54.52 35.57
N ILE A 833 -11.29 -54.38 35.66
CA ILE A 833 -10.59 -53.16 35.25
C ILE A 833 -10.80 -52.86 33.76
N LYS A 834 -10.69 -53.88 32.90
CA LYS A 834 -10.89 -53.73 31.46
C LYS A 834 -12.30 -53.29 31.09
N ILE A 835 -13.33 -53.84 31.76
CA ILE A 835 -14.73 -53.39 31.59
C ILE A 835 -14.86 -51.91 31.93
N VAL A 836 -14.22 -51.44 33.00
CA VAL A 836 -14.21 -50.02 33.37
C VAL A 836 -13.53 -49.18 32.29
N ILE A 837 -12.34 -49.57 31.82
CA ILE A 837 -11.59 -48.84 30.80
C ILE A 837 -12.41 -48.70 29.51
N ASP A 838 -12.95 -49.82 29.00
CA ASP A 838 -13.73 -49.84 27.77
C ASP A 838 -15.02 -49.03 27.90
N GLY A 839 -15.72 -49.14 29.04
CA GLY A 839 -16.92 -48.38 29.35
C GLY A 839 -16.67 -46.87 29.39
N VAL A 840 -15.65 -46.44 30.14
CA VAL A 840 -15.28 -45.02 30.27
C VAL A 840 -14.79 -44.46 28.93
N GLY A 841 -14.02 -45.24 28.16
CA GLY A 841 -13.57 -44.84 26.84
C GLY A 841 -14.71 -44.64 25.85
N SER A 842 -15.72 -45.52 25.87
CA SER A 842 -16.95 -45.36 25.07
C SER A 842 -17.73 -44.11 25.49
N PHE A 843 -17.89 -43.91 26.81
CA PHE A 843 -18.55 -42.73 27.37
C PHE A 843 -17.84 -41.44 26.94
N TYR A 844 -16.51 -41.33 27.10
CA TYR A 844 -15.75 -40.16 26.69
C TYR A 844 -15.88 -39.86 25.20
N LYS A 845 -15.76 -40.88 24.34
CA LYS A 845 -15.91 -40.72 22.87
C LYS A 845 -17.27 -40.15 22.49
N SER A 846 -18.35 -40.62 23.13
CA SER A 846 -19.71 -40.13 22.86
C SER A 846 -19.96 -38.67 23.24
N GLN A 847 -19.12 -38.08 24.11
CA GLN A 847 -19.27 -36.73 24.64
C GLN A 847 -18.08 -35.81 24.29
N LYS A 848 -17.14 -36.26 23.44
CA LYS A 848 -15.84 -35.58 23.22
C LYS A 848 -15.97 -34.11 22.80
N SER A 849 -16.93 -33.79 21.94
CA SER A 849 -17.17 -32.43 21.43
C SER A 849 -17.64 -31.46 22.52
N VAL A 850 -18.29 -31.97 23.56
CA VAL A 850 -18.84 -31.18 24.66
C VAL A 850 -17.73 -30.61 25.55
N TYR A 851 -16.53 -31.20 25.52
CA TYR A 851 -15.40 -30.77 26.34
C TYR A 851 -14.39 -29.88 25.62
N LEU A 852 -14.67 -29.37 24.42
CA LEU A 852 -13.78 -28.42 23.76
C LEU A 852 -13.54 -27.17 24.63
N PRO A 853 -12.31 -26.64 24.71
CA PRO A 853 -11.10 -27.06 23.99
C PRO A 853 -10.29 -28.18 24.67
N LEU A 854 -10.68 -28.66 25.86
CA LEU A 854 -9.88 -29.62 26.64
C LEU A 854 -9.64 -30.96 25.93
N SER A 855 -10.57 -31.39 25.09
CA SER A 855 -10.50 -32.66 24.34
C SER A 855 -9.63 -32.62 23.07
N ILE A 856 -9.01 -31.47 22.78
CA ILE A 856 -8.02 -31.36 21.71
C ILE A 856 -6.74 -32.08 22.14
N ILE A 857 -6.30 -33.05 21.34
CA ILE A 857 -5.14 -33.92 21.56
C ILE A 857 -4.34 -33.94 20.25
N ASN A 858 -3.01 -34.05 20.34
CA ASN A 858 -2.11 -34.15 19.18
C ASN A 858 -2.37 -35.41 18.36
#